data_AF-A0A9E0AS44-F1
#
_entry.id   AF-A0A9E0AS44-F1
#
_cell.length_a   1.000
_cell.length_b   1.000
_cell.length_c   1.000
_cell.angle_alpha   90.00
_cell.angle_beta   90.00
_cell.angle_gamma   90.00
#
_symmetry.space_group_name_H-M   'P 1'
#
loop_
_entity.id
_entity.type
_entity.pdbx_description
1 polymer ?
#
loop_
_entity_poly.entity_id
_entity_poly.type
_entity_poly.pdbx_seq_one_letter_code
_entity_poly.pdbx_strand_id
1 'polypeptide(L)'
;LLSQYAGWITSSIVTDGAMAALQRWMMLYGLAFVIAVIIMGIKIYKSDRKQLIYSVAMLVVALGPVLMEATNLMWHFGSYNGYTLRNGYLISFTLICVAAGMAEKMFADIPLKGAFYRRQTAVVAVIGAVYVMIYNILPINNEMLAMAFFIMIFAVMFAVYMFMLIRKKEFNCKSVILVIALELFIGAYALIGPPKFYTYEDYQIGDYVQYANDAADSLDIEESATDRIVNPDISLNANYPLILRRGALSSFTAALEDDTQSYAKRWGYSKYFLWLLDSGGTVFSNAVLHVTQAVNINELDSALYTLEKKEGDYSLYNTNYNLPFGFCVDSSFSKLDMTNVDWITYHNRMYKAMTGDKETFVTRIYPQAETAGNIKSMTINVGSRSAIYMNIADVKKPNADANASKLESSIHVYVNGEAVVVPTLGDVNNTAYFTDYNNNLLYLGIFEDEDVQIKIEYDKPKYMNQSKMTIGLLNMEKMDKLCEDFADKQTDVSYTNNTLTVKINSDGTKDYALIPVIKSANWTVTLDGKTVKTKEIAGLFTGVQVHEGENTLVFTFVPKGRNAGLLITLVTLLITVLCLVINYKRTINVPVWAKYCAQYIYIGLFAIVVAAMFVVPVISTIPAAIYHIIRILLK
;
A
#
# COMPACT_ATOMS: atom_id res chain seq x y z
N LEU A 1 -10.68 21.06 1.60
CA LEU A 1 -9.60 21.96 1.15
C LEU A 1 -9.16 22.94 2.24
N LEU A 2 -9.93 23.97 2.63
CA LEU A 2 -9.48 24.93 3.67
C LEU A 2 -9.20 24.27 5.04
N SER A 3 -10.02 23.30 5.45
CA SER A 3 -9.78 22.51 6.68
C SER A 3 -8.51 21.66 6.61
N GLN A 4 -8.23 21.05 5.44
CA GLN A 4 -7.01 20.27 5.21
C GLN A 4 -5.77 21.18 5.24
N TYR A 5 -5.84 22.33 4.58
CA TYR A 5 -4.79 23.34 4.60
C TYR A 5 -4.50 23.86 6.02
N ALA A 6 -5.56 24.15 6.79
CA ALA A 6 -5.42 24.53 8.20
C ALA A 6 -4.74 23.41 9.01
N GLY A 7 -5.11 22.14 8.78
CA GLY A 7 -4.47 20.97 9.40
C GLY A 7 -2.99 20.82 9.05
N TRP A 8 -2.58 21.15 7.82
CA TRP A 8 -1.16 21.11 7.44
C TRP A 8 -0.35 22.19 8.15
N ILE A 9 -0.89 23.40 8.27
CA ILE A 9 -0.22 24.52 8.94
C ILE A 9 -0.05 24.26 10.45
N THR A 10 -1.02 23.61 11.09
CA THR A 10 -0.93 23.30 12.53
C THR A 10 0.08 22.20 12.82
N SER A 11 0.37 21.31 11.87
CA SER A 11 1.51 20.37 11.89
C SER A 11 2.83 21.09 11.62
N SER A 12 3.17 22.03 12.49
CA SER A 12 4.22 23.03 12.27
C SER A 12 5.62 22.56 12.64
N ILE A 13 5.75 21.47 13.41
CA ILE A 13 7.02 20.92 13.87
C ILE A 13 7.17 19.50 13.32
N VAL A 14 8.38 19.16 12.86
CA VAL A 14 8.75 17.80 12.53
C VAL A 14 8.69 16.95 13.81
N THR A 15 7.69 16.08 13.93
CA THR A 15 7.56 15.12 15.04
C THR A 15 7.86 13.69 14.59
N ASP A 16 8.63 13.56 13.52
CA ASP A 16 9.00 12.30 12.89
C ASP A 16 9.85 11.44 13.84
N GLY A 17 9.67 10.11 13.76
CA GLY A 17 10.59 9.15 14.38
C GLY A 17 12.00 9.26 13.80
N ALA A 18 12.99 8.65 14.47
CA ALA A 18 14.42 8.76 14.09
C ALA A 18 14.68 8.36 12.62
N MET A 19 14.01 7.33 12.09
CA MET A 19 14.13 6.93 10.69
C MET A 19 13.62 7.99 9.71
N ALA A 20 12.46 8.58 9.96
CA ALA A 20 11.92 9.62 9.07
C ALA A 20 12.79 10.89 9.14
N ALA A 21 13.33 11.24 10.31
CA ALA A 21 14.35 12.29 10.42
C ALA A 21 15.61 11.94 9.60
N LEU A 22 16.12 10.71 9.71
CA LEU A 22 17.26 10.24 8.92
C LEU A 22 17.00 10.33 7.41
N GLN A 23 15.87 9.80 6.92
CA GLN A 23 15.47 9.87 5.51
C GLN A 23 15.44 11.31 5.00
N ARG A 24 14.90 12.24 5.81
CA ARG A 24 14.86 13.68 5.50
C ARG A 24 16.25 14.24 5.22
N TRP A 25 17.19 14.01 6.13
CA TRP A 25 18.55 14.54 6.02
C TRP A 25 19.36 13.82 4.94
N MET A 26 19.08 12.54 4.69
CA MET A 26 19.70 11.79 3.60
C MET A 26 19.36 12.35 2.21
N MET A 27 18.29 13.14 2.04
CA MET A 27 18.01 13.85 0.79
C MET A 27 19.10 14.88 0.41
N LEU A 28 19.90 15.33 1.38
CA LEU A 28 21.03 16.23 1.15
C LEU A 28 22.35 15.47 0.93
N TYR A 29 22.36 14.15 1.12
CA TYR A 29 23.55 13.34 0.97
C TYR A 29 24.02 13.33 -0.51
N GLY A 30 25.33 13.43 -0.74
CA GLY A 30 25.88 13.59 -2.09
C GLY A 30 25.88 15.04 -2.61
N LEU A 31 25.32 15.99 -1.86
CA LEU A 31 25.27 17.40 -2.23
C LEU A 31 26.32 18.26 -1.50
N ALA A 32 27.30 17.67 -0.80
CA ALA A 32 28.28 18.45 -0.05
C ALA A 32 29.09 19.40 -0.96
N PHE A 33 29.52 18.93 -2.14
CA PHE A 33 30.20 19.77 -3.13
C PHE A 33 29.29 20.89 -3.65
N VAL A 34 28.04 20.55 -3.97
CA VAL A 34 27.02 21.48 -4.47
C VAL A 34 26.79 22.61 -3.47
N ILE A 35 26.61 22.27 -2.20
CA ILE A 35 26.41 23.24 -1.11
C ILE A 35 27.67 24.09 -0.89
N ALA A 36 28.86 23.50 -0.97
CA ALA A 36 30.13 24.24 -0.88
C ALA A 36 30.28 25.28 -2.01
N VAL A 37 29.92 24.91 -3.24
CA VAL A 37 29.89 25.82 -4.39
C VAL A 37 28.89 26.95 -4.17
N ILE A 38 27.68 26.66 -3.68
CA ILE A 38 26.66 27.69 -3.41
C ILE A 38 27.17 28.70 -2.36
N ILE A 39 27.73 28.22 -1.25
CA ILE A 39 28.26 29.09 -0.18
C ILE A 39 29.38 29.98 -0.72
N MET A 40 30.32 29.41 -1.46
CA MET A 40 31.43 30.15 -2.05
C MET A 40 30.95 31.13 -3.13
N GLY A 41 29.99 30.73 -3.97
CA GLY A 41 29.39 31.57 -4.98
C GLY A 41 28.64 32.75 -4.35
N ILE A 42 27.86 32.54 -3.29
CA ILE A 42 27.22 33.64 -2.54
C ILE A 42 28.28 34.62 -2.01
N LYS A 43 29.39 34.12 -1.47
CA LYS A 43 30.48 34.96 -0.96
C LYS A 43 31.15 35.78 -2.07
N ILE A 44 31.42 35.17 -3.23
CA ILE A 44 32.07 35.80 -4.38
C ILE A 44 31.13 36.81 -5.06
N TYR A 45 29.87 36.44 -5.27
CA TYR A 45 28.88 37.21 -6.02
C TYR A 45 27.95 38.06 -5.16
N LYS A 46 28.28 38.29 -3.88
CA LYS A 46 27.45 39.07 -2.95
C LYS A 46 27.07 40.49 -3.44
N SER A 47 27.86 41.06 -4.35
CA SER A 47 27.58 42.37 -4.96
C SER A 47 26.50 42.31 -6.05
N ASP A 48 26.24 41.14 -6.63
CA ASP A 48 25.14 40.93 -7.58
C ASP A 48 23.86 40.65 -6.80
N ARG A 49 23.11 41.73 -6.51
CA ARG A 49 21.86 41.66 -5.74
C ARG A 49 20.81 40.74 -6.40
N LYS A 50 20.76 40.67 -7.73
CA LYS A 50 19.77 39.84 -8.44
C LYS A 50 20.11 38.36 -8.27
N GLN A 51 21.37 37.99 -8.49
CA GLN A 51 21.84 36.62 -8.27
C GLN A 51 21.66 36.19 -6.81
N LEU A 52 21.96 37.07 -5.87
CA LEU A 52 21.81 36.80 -4.44
C LEU A 52 20.34 36.54 -4.07
N ILE A 53 19.43 37.41 -4.47
CA ILE A 53 17.99 37.24 -4.22
C ILE A 53 17.48 35.94 -4.84
N TYR A 54 17.83 35.67 -6.10
CA TYR A 54 17.44 34.45 -6.78
C TYR A 54 17.94 33.20 -6.03
N SER A 55 19.22 33.17 -5.67
CA SER A 55 19.83 32.01 -5.01
C SER A 55 19.22 31.77 -3.63
N VAL A 56 19.04 32.82 -2.83
CA VAL A 56 18.38 32.72 -1.52
C VAL A 56 16.93 32.25 -1.66
N ALA A 57 16.18 32.79 -2.62
CA ALA A 57 14.81 32.37 -2.86
C ALA A 57 14.73 30.88 -3.24
N MET A 58 15.58 30.42 -4.15
CA MET A 58 15.62 29.00 -4.54
C MET A 58 16.04 28.09 -3.37
N LEU A 59 16.98 28.52 -2.53
CA LEU A 59 17.36 27.79 -1.31
C LEU A 59 16.19 27.68 -0.33
N VAL A 60 15.45 28.77 -0.11
CA VAL A 60 14.26 28.75 0.77
C VAL A 60 13.20 27.80 0.23
N VAL A 61 12.94 27.84 -1.08
CA VAL A 61 11.96 26.95 -1.73
C VAL A 61 12.38 25.48 -1.63
N ALA A 62 13.65 25.18 -1.91
CA ALA A 62 14.17 23.81 -1.91
C ALA A 62 14.33 23.23 -0.51
N LEU A 63 14.85 24.00 0.46
CA LEU A 63 15.16 23.53 1.80
C LEU A 63 14.00 23.73 2.79
N GLY A 64 13.02 24.58 2.46
CA GLY A 64 11.82 24.81 3.27
C GLY A 64 11.11 23.52 3.68
N PRO A 65 10.82 22.58 2.76
CA PRO A 65 10.24 21.29 3.11
C PRO A 65 11.07 20.50 4.12
N VAL A 66 12.41 20.58 4.07
CA VAL A 66 13.34 19.86 4.98
C VAL A 66 13.26 20.37 6.42
N LEU A 67 12.91 21.64 6.60
CA LEU A 67 12.87 22.29 7.90
C LEU A 67 11.45 22.47 8.45
N MET A 68 10.44 22.45 7.59
CA MET A 68 9.06 22.82 7.92
C MET A 68 8.10 21.72 7.47
N GLU A 69 7.49 21.06 8.44
CA GLU A 69 6.59 19.94 8.18
C GLU A 69 5.34 20.37 7.39
N ALA A 70 4.77 21.54 7.69
CA ALA A 70 3.67 22.12 6.94
C ALA A 70 3.98 22.25 5.43
N THR A 71 5.19 22.69 5.05
CA THR A 71 5.60 22.77 3.64
C THR A 71 5.80 21.39 3.03
N ASN A 72 6.34 20.45 3.79
CA ASN A 72 6.48 19.06 3.36
C ASN A 72 5.11 18.42 3.05
N LEU A 73 4.14 18.55 3.96
CA LEU A 73 2.76 18.08 3.75
C LEU A 73 2.10 18.70 2.51
N MET A 74 2.35 20.00 2.26
CA MET A 74 1.87 20.65 1.05
C MET A 74 2.53 20.13 -0.23
N TRP A 75 3.83 19.81 -0.20
CA TRP A 75 4.49 19.12 -1.32
C TRP A 75 3.93 17.71 -1.53
N HIS A 76 3.44 17.07 -0.46
CA HIS A 76 2.76 15.79 -0.52
C HIS A 76 1.28 15.89 -0.91
N PHE A 77 0.74 17.11 -1.06
CA PHE A 77 -0.70 17.36 -1.21
C PHE A 77 -1.54 16.67 -0.12
N GLY A 78 -0.96 16.45 1.07
CA GLY A 78 -1.59 15.64 2.11
C GLY A 78 -0.57 15.00 3.05
N SER A 79 -1.07 14.07 3.87
CA SER A 79 -0.23 13.24 4.72
C SER A 79 0.62 12.27 3.89
N TYR A 80 1.70 11.80 4.50
CA TYR A 80 2.48 10.66 4.03
C TYR A 80 2.54 9.63 5.16
N ASN A 81 2.66 8.36 4.78
CA ASN A 81 2.91 7.27 5.71
C ASN A 81 4.23 6.61 5.29
N GLY A 82 5.30 6.85 6.06
CA GLY A 82 6.67 6.66 5.58
C GLY A 82 7.06 7.60 4.44
N TYR A 83 8.33 7.59 4.01
CA TYR A 83 8.81 8.34 2.84
C TYR A 83 8.61 9.86 2.93
N THR A 84 9.03 10.46 4.05
CA THR A 84 9.08 11.92 4.16
C THR A 84 9.94 12.50 3.03
N LEU A 85 9.60 13.70 2.55
CA LEU A 85 10.21 14.30 1.36
C LEU A 85 10.19 13.38 0.12
N ARG A 86 9.07 12.73 -0.22
CA ARG A 86 8.96 11.92 -1.47
C ARG A 86 9.34 12.69 -2.74
N ASN A 87 9.19 14.02 -2.70
CA ASN A 87 9.59 14.95 -3.77
C ASN A 87 11.00 15.54 -3.55
N GLY A 88 11.85 14.89 -2.74
CA GLY A 88 13.19 15.33 -2.37
C GLY A 88 14.14 15.52 -3.56
N TYR A 89 13.88 14.84 -4.68
CA TYR A 89 14.60 15.07 -5.94
C TYR A 89 14.56 16.54 -6.37
N LEU A 90 13.46 17.27 -6.14
CA LEU A 90 13.36 18.71 -6.45
C LEU A 90 14.39 19.53 -5.67
N ILE A 91 14.74 19.11 -4.46
CA ILE A 91 15.75 19.75 -3.63
C ILE A 91 17.11 19.59 -4.30
N SER A 92 17.50 18.34 -4.58
CA SER A 92 18.79 18.02 -5.21
C SER A 92 18.94 18.73 -6.56
N PHE A 93 17.94 18.64 -7.44
CA PHE A 93 17.97 19.30 -8.75
C PHE A 93 18.07 20.83 -8.62
N THR A 94 17.30 21.44 -7.72
CA THR A 94 17.36 22.89 -7.52
C THR A 94 18.75 23.34 -7.05
N LEU A 95 19.31 22.64 -6.05
CA LEU A 95 20.65 22.96 -5.53
C LEU A 95 21.72 22.77 -6.60
N ILE A 96 21.66 21.67 -7.37
CA ILE A 96 22.60 21.43 -8.48
C ILE A 96 22.51 22.53 -9.53
N CYS A 97 21.31 22.95 -9.94
CA CYS A 97 21.12 24.04 -10.91
C CYS A 97 21.67 25.37 -10.42
N VAL A 98 21.41 25.75 -9.16
CA VAL A 98 21.95 26.97 -8.55
C VAL A 98 23.48 26.90 -8.47
N ALA A 99 24.03 25.77 -8.04
CA ALA A 99 25.47 25.57 -7.97
C ALA A 99 26.12 25.60 -9.35
N ALA A 100 25.54 24.98 -10.36
CA ALA A 100 26.04 24.97 -11.73
C ALA A 100 26.14 26.40 -12.30
N GLY A 101 25.09 27.21 -12.15
CA GLY A 101 25.11 28.60 -12.61
C GLY A 101 26.14 29.48 -11.88
N MET A 102 26.45 29.19 -10.62
CA MET A 102 27.56 29.84 -9.90
C MET A 102 28.92 29.30 -10.34
N ALA A 103 29.02 27.98 -10.53
CA ALA A 103 30.23 27.27 -10.90
C ALA A 103 30.74 27.71 -12.27
N GLU A 104 29.88 27.97 -13.26
CA GLU A 104 30.31 28.48 -14.58
C GLU A 104 31.23 29.70 -14.48
N LYS A 105 30.96 30.59 -13.53
CA LYS A 105 31.76 31.80 -13.30
C LYS A 105 32.96 31.57 -12.36
N MET A 106 32.97 30.47 -11.60
CA MET A 106 34.06 30.05 -10.71
C MET A 106 35.04 29.08 -11.40
N PHE A 107 34.63 28.49 -12.52
CA PHE A 107 35.27 27.34 -13.12
C PHE A 107 36.51 27.73 -13.94
N ALA A 108 37.61 27.06 -13.67
CA ALA A 108 38.79 27.05 -14.53
C ALA A 108 38.88 25.72 -15.28
N ASP A 109 38.78 25.75 -16.61
CA ASP A 109 38.95 24.55 -17.43
C ASP A 109 40.44 24.24 -17.64
N ILE A 110 41.07 23.66 -16.62
CA ILE A 110 42.48 23.30 -16.65
C ILE A 110 42.59 21.78 -16.90
N PRO A 111 43.30 21.31 -17.94
CA PRO A 111 43.51 19.89 -18.12
C PRO A 111 44.36 19.33 -16.97
N LEU A 112 43.85 18.28 -16.32
CA LEU A 112 44.59 17.57 -15.28
C LEU A 112 45.43 16.46 -15.89
N LYS A 113 46.66 16.30 -15.41
CA LYS A 113 47.57 15.24 -15.89
C LYS A 113 47.03 13.87 -15.49
N GLY A 114 47.23 12.83 -16.31
CA GLY A 114 46.80 11.45 -16.00
C GLY A 114 47.29 10.93 -14.64
N ALA A 115 48.48 11.35 -14.19
CA ALA A 115 49.02 11.01 -12.87
C ALA A 115 48.21 11.61 -11.70
N PHE A 116 47.45 12.69 -11.91
CA PHE A 116 46.51 13.20 -10.91
C PHE A 116 45.36 12.21 -10.71
N TYR A 117 44.69 11.82 -11.80
CA TYR A 117 43.59 10.86 -11.76
C TYR A 117 44.03 9.53 -11.16
N ARG A 118 45.18 8.97 -11.57
CA ARG A 118 45.69 7.71 -10.98
C ARG A 118 45.87 7.78 -9.46
N ARG A 119 46.44 8.89 -8.95
CA ARG A 119 46.60 9.09 -7.50
C ARG A 119 45.27 9.24 -6.80
N GLN A 120 44.36 10.04 -7.37
CA GLN A 120 43.03 10.25 -6.79
C GLN A 120 42.20 8.97 -6.79
N THR A 121 42.24 8.17 -7.86
CA THR A 121 41.60 6.86 -7.93
C THR A 121 42.13 5.94 -6.83
N ALA A 122 43.45 5.86 -6.64
CA ALA A 122 44.03 5.04 -5.57
C ALA A 122 43.54 5.49 -4.18
N VAL A 123 43.53 6.80 -3.91
CA VAL A 123 43.03 7.35 -2.64
C VAL A 123 41.54 7.04 -2.44
N VAL A 124 40.72 7.29 -3.46
CA VAL A 124 39.28 7.05 -3.42
C VAL A 124 38.96 5.57 -3.23
N ALA A 125 39.68 4.67 -3.91
CA ALA A 125 39.51 3.23 -3.76
C ALA A 125 39.84 2.77 -2.33
N VAL A 126 40.94 3.27 -1.75
CA VAL A 126 41.31 2.95 -0.36
C VAL A 126 40.26 3.48 0.62
N ILE A 127 39.80 4.73 0.48
CA ILE A 127 38.76 5.28 1.37
C ILE A 127 37.45 4.51 1.21
N GLY A 128 37.06 4.16 -0.02
CA GLY A 128 35.87 3.36 -0.30
C GLY A 128 35.94 1.97 0.34
N ALA A 129 37.10 1.29 0.25
CA ALA A 129 37.30 0.00 0.90
C ALA A 129 37.27 0.10 2.43
N VAL A 130 37.91 1.12 3.01
CA VAL A 130 37.86 1.40 4.45
C VAL A 130 36.44 1.68 4.91
N TYR A 131 35.69 2.46 4.14
CA TYR A 131 34.28 2.72 4.39
C TYR A 131 33.46 1.43 4.43
N VAL A 132 33.59 0.56 3.41
CA VAL A 132 32.87 -0.73 3.35
C VAL A 132 33.19 -1.58 4.58
N MET A 133 34.46 -1.66 4.98
CA MET A 133 34.86 -2.39 6.20
C MET A 133 34.21 -1.80 7.45
N ILE A 134 34.24 -0.47 7.62
CA ILE A 134 33.64 0.20 8.79
C ILE A 134 32.12 0.04 8.81
N TYR A 135 31.45 0.24 7.68
CA TYR A 135 30.00 0.10 7.59
C TYR A 135 29.55 -1.31 7.96
N ASN A 136 30.27 -2.33 7.50
CA ASN A 136 29.93 -3.72 7.77
C ASN A 136 30.15 -4.14 9.23
N ILE A 137 30.92 -3.40 10.03
CA ILE A 137 31.05 -3.62 11.49
C ILE A 137 30.13 -2.72 12.33
N LEU A 138 29.41 -1.76 11.73
CA LEU A 138 28.47 -0.93 12.49
C LEU A 138 27.37 -1.79 13.11
N PRO A 139 26.90 -1.45 14.33
CA PRO A 139 25.75 -2.08 14.96
C PRO A 139 24.53 -2.09 14.03
N ILE A 140 23.82 -3.23 14.01
CA ILE A 140 22.53 -3.39 13.34
C ILE A 140 21.47 -2.61 14.14
N ASN A 141 20.44 -2.09 13.48
CA ASN A 141 19.27 -1.45 14.11
C ASN A 141 19.61 -0.24 15.02
N ASN A 142 20.57 0.60 14.61
CA ASN A 142 20.93 1.82 15.34
C ASN A 142 20.90 3.07 14.43
N GLU A 143 19.70 3.60 14.23
CA GLU A 143 19.42 4.76 13.36
C GLU A 143 20.18 6.03 13.81
N MET A 144 20.31 6.27 15.12
CA MET A 144 21.01 7.45 15.64
C MET A 144 22.51 7.41 15.35
N LEU A 145 23.14 6.25 15.54
CA LEU A 145 24.56 6.06 15.21
C LEU A 145 24.79 6.21 13.71
N ALA A 146 23.91 5.64 12.88
CA ALA A 146 23.97 5.78 11.44
C ALA A 146 23.83 7.25 11.01
N MET A 147 22.87 7.98 11.59
CA MET A 147 22.70 9.42 11.35
C MET A 147 23.97 10.20 11.69
N ALA A 148 24.56 9.97 12.86
CA ALA A 148 25.81 10.61 13.27
C ALA A 148 26.97 10.28 12.31
N PHE A 149 27.06 9.03 11.87
CA PHE A 149 28.06 8.57 10.91
C PHE A 149 27.94 9.26 9.55
N PHE A 150 26.74 9.32 8.96
CA PHE A 150 26.55 10.00 7.68
C PHE A 150 26.75 11.53 7.79
N ILE A 151 26.32 12.15 8.90
CA ILE A 151 26.59 13.58 9.16
C ILE A 151 28.09 13.84 9.23
N MET A 152 28.85 12.98 9.92
CA MET A 152 30.31 13.10 10.00
C MET A 152 30.95 13.01 8.61
N ILE A 153 30.58 12.01 7.80
CA ILE A 153 31.10 11.87 6.44
C ILE A 153 30.76 13.10 5.61
N PHE A 154 29.50 13.53 5.62
CA PHE A 154 29.06 14.72 4.91
C PHE A 154 29.85 15.97 5.34
N ALA A 155 30.07 16.17 6.64
CA ALA A 155 30.82 17.30 7.18
C ALA A 155 32.31 17.27 6.76
N VAL A 156 32.94 16.09 6.77
CA VAL A 156 34.32 15.92 6.29
C VAL A 156 34.42 16.23 4.79
N MET A 157 33.51 15.68 3.99
CA MET A 157 33.47 15.93 2.54
C MET A 157 33.25 17.41 2.24
N PHE A 158 32.29 18.04 2.92
CA PHE A 158 32.03 19.47 2.84
C PHE A 158 33.28 20.29 3.20
N ALA A 159 33.98 19.97 4.28
CA ALA A 159 35.21 20.65 4.69
C ALA A 159 36.33 20.50 3.64
N VAL A 160 36.49 19.31 3.05
CA VAL A 160 37.43 19.06 1.95
C VAL A 160 37.10 19.94 0.75
N TYR A 161 35.84 19.97 0.31
CA TYR A 161 35.42 20.82 -0.82
C TYR A 161 35.62 22.31 -0.53
N MET A 162 35.23 22.79 0.66
CA MET A 162 35.43 24.17 1.07
C MET A 162 36.91 24.54 1.10
N PHE A 163 37.77 23.69 1.66
CA PHE A 163 39.22 23.91 1.66
C PHE A 163 39.79 24.02 0.25
N MET A 164 39.35 23.15 -0.67
CA MET A 164 39.76 23.19 -2.07
C MET A 164 39.29 24.45 -2.80
N LEU A 165 38.05 24.89 -2.55
CA LEU A 165 37.47 26.10 -3.13
C LEU A 165 38.10 27.39 -2.58
N ILE A 166 38.47 27.46 -1.30
CA ILE A 166 39.07 28.66 -0.69
C ILE A 166 40.49 28.93 -1.22
N ARG A 167 41.26 27.86 -1.52
CA ARG A 167 42.68 28.00 -1.91
C ARG A 167 42.92 28.52 -3.32
N LYS A 168 41.90 28.59 -4.16
CA LYS A 168 42.05 28.94 -5.58
C LYS A 168 41.05 30.02 -5.97
N LYS A 169 41.53 31.03 -6.70
CA LYS A 169 40.70 32.12 -7.24
C LYS A 169 39.73 31.61 -8.31
N GLU A 170 40.16 30.62 -9.09
CA GLU A 170 39.35 29.88 -10.06
C GLU A 170 39.53 28.38 -9.80
N PHE A 171 38.44 27.64 -9.74
CA PHE A 171 38.40 26.25 -9.29
C PHE A 171 38.16 25.29 -10.45
N ASN A 172 38.92 24.20 -10.50
CA ASN A 172 38.74 23.18 -11.53
C ASN A 172 37.87 22.02 -11.01
N CYS A 173 36.61 21.95 -11.46
CA CYS A 173 35.66 20.90 -11.10
C CYS A 173 36.14 19.48 -11.45
N LYS A 174 37.00 19.32 -12.47
CA LYS A 174 37.58 18.01 -12.82
C LYS A 174 38.42 17.43 -11.68
N SER A 175 38.90 18.27 -10.76
CA SER A 175 39.73 17.86 -9.63
C SER A 175 38.97 17.18 -8.49
N VAL A 176 37.64 17.24 -8.49
CA VAL A 176 36.78 16.65 -7.43
C VAL A 176 35.84 15.56 -7.92
N ILE A 177 35.84 15.24 -9.22
CA ILE A 177 34.87 14.30 -9.80
C ILE A 177 34.92 12.91 -9.13
N LEU A 178 36.10 12.39 -8.83
CA LEU A 178 36.27 11.10 -8.15
C LEU A 178 35.91 11.18 -6.65
N VAL A 179 36.00 12.38 -6.04
CA VAL A 179 35.61 12.62 -4.65
C VAL A 179 34.08 12.65 -4.54
N ILE A 180 33.41 13.27 -5.51
CA ILE A 180 31.94 13.22 -5.64
C ILE A 180 31.49 11.78 -5.89
N ALA A 181 32.17 11.03 -6.76
CA ALA A 181 31.87 9.63 -7.00
C ALA A 181 31.99 8.77 -5.73
N LEU A 182 32.99 9.05 -4.87
CA LEU A 182 33.13 8.40 -3.57
C LEU A 182 31.95 8.71 -2.64
N GLU A 183 31.53 9.97 -2.56
CA GLU A 183 30.37 10.39 -1.75
C GLU A 183 29.10 9.65 -2.18
N LEU A 184 28.86 9.59 -3.49
CA LEU A 184 27.72 8.87 -4.05
C LEU A 184 27.82 7.37 -3.81
N PHE A 185 29.01 6.78 -3.94
CA PHE A 185 29.23 5.36 -3.65
C PHE A 185 28.94 5.03 -2.19
N ILE A 186 29.37 5.88 -1.25
CA ILE A 186 29.11 5.70 0.19
C ILE A 186 27.60 5.67 0.45
N GLY A 187 26.85 6.64 -0.09
CA GLY A 187 25.40 6.71 0.07
C GLY A 187 24.71 5.50 -0.58
N ALA A 188 25.10 5.16 -1.81
CA ALA A 188 24.53 4.04 -2.54
C ALA A 188 24.81 2.71 -1.84
N TYR A 189 26.04 2.44 -1.40
CA TYR A 189 26.38 1.16 -0.75
C TYR A 189 25.57 0.91 0.52
N ALA A 190 25.33 1.94 1.33
CA ALA A 190 24.55 1.79 2.55
C ALA A 190 23.02 1.76 2.37
N LEU A 191 22.53 2.24 1.22
CA LEU A 191 21.10 2.39 0.92
C LEU A 191 20.65 1.54 -0.28
N ILE A 192 21.54 0.70 -0.84
CA ILE A 192 21.19 -0.33 -1.81
C ILE A 192 20.59 -1.49 -1.04
N GLY A 193 19.37 -1.86 -1.42
CA GLY A 193 18.55 -2.66 -0.54
C GLY A 193 18.29 -1.90 0.75
N PRO A 194 17.83 -2.58 1.79
CA PRO A 194 17.39 -1.86 2.93
C PRO A 194 18.49 -1.79 4.01
N PRO A 195 18.61 -0.64 4.69
CA PRO A 195 19.84 -0.30 5.40
C PRO A 195 20.02 -1.13 6.68
N LYS A 196 21.26 -1.53 6.97
CA LYS A 196 21.63 -2.33 8.16
C LYS A 196 21.20 -1.73 9.50
N PHE A 197 21.05 -0.41 9.54
CA PHE A 197 20.69 0.34 10.74
C PHE A 197 19.18 0.50 10.94
N TYR A 198 18.36 -0.05 10.05
CA TYR A 198 16.91 -0.03 10.10
C TYR A 198 16.36 -1.42 10.43
N THR A 199 15.43 -1.47 11.39
CA THR A 199 14.70 -2.70 11.71
C THR A 199 13.53 -2.85 10.76
N TYR A 200 13.45 -3.99 10.07
CA TYR A 200 12.30 -4.33 9.25
C TYR A 200 11.09 -4.65 10.11
N GLU A 201 9.96 -4.12 9.69
CA GLU A 201 8.68 -4.75 9.99
C GLU A 201 8.52 -5.99 9.10
N ASP A 202 7.79 -7.00 9.56
CA ASP A 202 7.67 -8.28 8.84
C ASP A 202 7.21 -8.10 7.40
N TYR A 203 6.31 -7.14 7.13
CA TYR A 203 5.81 -6.87 5.77
C TYR A 203 6.84 -6.27 4.81
N GLN A 204 8.00 -5.81 5.30
CA GLN A 204 9.05 -5.18 4.51
C GLN A 204 10.16 -6.14 4.08
N ILE A 205 10.10 -7.39 4.54
CA ILE A 205 11.06 -8.43 4.17
C ILE A 205 10.94 -8.70 2.66
N GLY A 206 12.06 -8.58 1.92
CA GLY A 206 12.06 -8.70 0.46
C GLY A 206 11.83 -10.14 -0.04
N ASP A 207 12.09 -11.12 0.82
CA ASP A 207 12.11 -12.54 0.44
C ASP A 207 10.74 -13.06 0.00
N TYR A 208 9.63 -12.42 0.40
CA TYR A 208 8.30 -12.81 -0.09
C TYR A 208 8.17 -12.78 -1.61
N VAL A 209 8.93 -11.92 -2.29
CA VAL A 209 8.95 -11.93 -3.76
C VAL A 209 9.58 -13.24 -4.25
N GLN A 210 10.67 -13.68 -3.63
CA GLN A 210 11.32 -14.95 -3.97
C GLN A 210 10.43 -16.13 -3.58
N TYR A 211 9.84 -16.14 -2.38
CA TYR A 211 8.92 -17.20 -1.94
C TYR A 211 7.73 -17.36 -2.87
N ALA A 212 7.14 -16.25 -3.34
CA ALA A 212 6.03 -16.29 -4.29
C ALA A 212 6.47 -16.80 -5.68
N ASN A 213 7.65 -16.41 -6.18
CA ASN A 213 8.18 -16.96 -7.44
C ASN A 213 8.48 -18.46 -7.30
N ASP A 214 9.15 -18.86 -6.22
CA ASP A 214 9.49 -20.25 -5.95
C ASP A 214 8.23 -21.10 -5.80
N ALA A 215 7.20 -20.62 -5.10
CA ALA A 215 5.91 -21.30 -4.99
C ALA A 215 5.22 -21.42 -6.36
N ALA A 216 5.20 -20.35 -7.16
CA ALA A 216 4.59 -20.38 -8.50
C ALA A 216 5.28 -21.41 -9.41
N ASP A 217 6.61 -21.36 -9.48
CA ASP A 217 7.41 -22.21 -10.36
C ASP A 217 7.45 -23.66 -9.88
N SER A 218 7.67 -23.90 -8.59
CA SER A 218 7.81 -25.27 -8.07
C SER A 218 6.48 -26.00 -8.00
N LEU A 219 5.37 -25.31 -7.71
CA LEU A 219 4.04 -25.92 -7.64
C LEU A 219 3.31 -25.95 -8.99
N ASP A 220 3.95 -25.46 -10.07
CA ASP A 220 3.36 -25.33 -11.42
C ASP A 220 2.02 -24.57 -11.40
N ILE A 221 1.93 -23.46 -10.66
CA ILE A 221 0.69 -22.69 -10.52
C ILE A 221 0.37 -21.99 -11.85
N GLU A 222 -0.66 -22.45 -12.55
CA GLU A 222 -1.11 -21.83 -13.79
C GLU A 222 -1.59 -20.38 -13.56
N GLU A 223 -1.34 -19.50 -14.55
CA GLU A 223 -1.81 -18.12 -14.54
C GLU A 223 -3.32 -18.06 -14.83
N SER A 224 -4.07 -17.29 -14.05
CA SER A 224 -5.50 -17.06 -14.30
C SER A 224 -6.00 -15.80 -13.62
N ALA A 225 -6.58 -14.87 -14.36
CA ALA A 225 -7.18 -13.66 -13.78
C ALA A 225 -8.52 -13.93 -13.08
N THR A 226 -9.13 -15.08 -13.35
CA THR A 226 -10.50 -15.43 -12.93
C THR A 226 -10.52 -16.52 -11.89
N ASP A 227 -9.70 -17.55 -12.05
CA ASP A 227 -9.58 -18.65 -11.09
C ASP A 227 -8.78 -18.14 -9.89
N ARG A 228 -9.47 -17.91 -8.77
CA ARG A 228 -8.83 -17.28 -7.62
C ARG A 228 -8.02 -18.28 -6.80
N ILE A 229 -6.88 -17.84 -6.31
CA ILE A 229 -6.08 -18.52 -5.30
C ILE A 229 -6.14 -17.74 -3.98
N VAL A 230 -6.02 -18.44 -2.85
CA VAL A 230 -5.91 -17.84 -1.52
C VAL A 230 -4.64 -18.29 -0.80
N ASN A 231 -4.12 -17.43 0.08
CA ASN A 231 -3.04 -17.76 1.02
C ASN A 231 -3.50 -17.46 2.48
N PRO A 232 -4.36 -18.30 3.08
CA PRO A 232 -4.98 -18.00 4.37
C PRO A 232 -4.00 -17.92 5.55
N ASP A 233 -2.82 -18.55 5.45
CA ASP A 233 -1.80 -18.52 6.49
C ASP A 233 -0.87 -17.31 6.38
N ILE A 234 -1.05 -16.45 5.38
CA ILE A 234 -0.27 -15.21 5.21
C ILE A 234 1.25 -15.49 5.18
N SER A 235 1.64 -16.70 4.77
CA SER A 235 3.03 -17.07 4.50
C SER A 235 3.58 -16.33 3.28
N LEU A 236 2.69 -15.79 2.43
CA LEU A 236 3.01 -14.87 1.35
C LEU A 236 2.47 -13.47 1.69
N ASN A 237 3.21 -12.44 1.27
CA ASN A 237 2.79 -11.04 1.45
C ASN A 237 1.57 -10.73 0.58
N ALA A 238 0.74 -9.74 0.93
CA ALA A 238 -0.58 -9.50 0.33
C ALA A 238 -0.59 -9.19 -1.19
N ASN A 239 0.56 -8.90 -1.79
CA ASN A 239 0.70 -8.69 -3.23
C ASN A 239 1.25 -9.92 -3.98
N TYR A 240 1.37 -11.08 -3.33
CA TYR A 240 1.71 -12.35 -3.97
C TYR A 240 0.89 -12.67 -5.24
N PRO A 241 -0.41 -12.30 -5.36
CA PRO A 241 -1.19 -12.66 -6.55
C PRO A 241 -0.67 -11.96 -7.82
N LEU A 242 0.00 -10.80 -7.69
CA LEU A 242 0.67 -10.13 -8.80
C LEU A 242 1.89 -10.89 -9.33
N ILE A 243 2.53 -11.67 -8.46
CA ILE A 243 3.71 -12.48 -8.77
C ILE A 243 3.26 -13.80 -9.39
N LEU A 244 2.30 -14.48 -8.75
CA LEU A 244 1.69 -15.72 -9.25
C LEU A 244 0.84 -15.49 -10.51
N ARG A 245 0.50 -14.24 -10.83
CA ARG A 245 -0.45 -13.85 -11.90
C ARG A 245 -1.77 -14.61 -11.77
N ARG A 246 -2.25 -14.70 -10.52
CA ARG A 246 -3.52 -15.31 -10.15
C ARG A 246 -4.45 -14.31 -9.53
N GLY A 247 -5.75 -14.44 -9.79
CA GLY A 247 -6.76 -13.66 -9.08
C GLY A 247 -6.73 -13.99 -7.59
N ALA A 248 -6.92 -13.01 -6.72
CA ALA A 248 -7.14 -13.22 -5.29
C ALA A 248 -7.90 -12.03 -4.70
N LEU A 249 -8.34 -12.13 -3.44
CA LEU A 249 -8.77 -10.95 -2.69
C LEU A 249 -7.58 -10.21 -2.10
N SER A 250 -6.53 -10.94 -1.69
CA SER A 250 -5.36 -10.33 -1.10
C SER A 250 -4.75 -9.29 -2.02
N SER A 251 -4.57 -8.09 -1.48
CA SER A 251 -3.96 -6.97 -2.19
C SER A 251 -3.57 -5.88 -1.22
N PHE A 252 -2.46 -5.19 -1.51
CA PHE A 252 -2.11 -3.93 -0.90
C PHE A 252 -2.01 -2.86 -2.00
N THR A 253 -3.08 -2.09 -2.15
CA THR A 253 -3.19 -1.05 -3.18
C THR A 253 -4.05 0.12 -2.76
N ALA A 254 -3.67 1.32 -3.18
CA ALA A 254 -4.47 2.54 -3.01
C ALA A 254 -5.55 2.71 -4.10
N ALA A 255 -5.69 1.74 -5.00
CA ALA A 255 -6.62 1.79 -6.13
C ALA A 255 -7.97 1.10 -5.85
N LEU A 256 -8.22 0.61 -4.62
CA LEU A 256 -9.49 0.02 -4.24
C LEU A 256 -10.60 1.07 -4.19
N GLU A 257 -11.83 0.66 -4.52
CA GLU A 257 -13.02 1.48 -4.20
C GLU A 257 -13.17 1.60 -2.68
N ASP A 258 -13.62 2.75 -2.20
CA ASP A 258 -13.59 3.17 -0.80
C ASP A 258 -14.25 2.19 0.18
N ASP A 259 -15.36 1.56 -0.21
CA ASP A 259 -16.10 0.64 0.64
C ASP A 259 -15.66 -0.85 0.51
N THR A 260 -14.74 -1.17 -0.41
CA THR A 260 -14.35 -2.57 -0.72
C THR A 260 -13.90 -3.33 0.52
N GLN A 261 -13.05 -2.74 1.35
CA GLN A 261 -12.52 -3.39 2.56
C GLN A 261 -13.60 -3.64 3.60
N SER A 262 -14.54 -2.70 3.75
CA SER A 262 -15.69 -2.87 4.65
C SER A 262 -16.57 -4.04 4.22
N TYR A 263 -16.74 -4.24 2.91
CA TYR A 263 -17.48 -5.38 2.38
C TYR A 263 -16.73 -6.69 2.54
N ALA A 264 -15.43 -6.73 2.24
CA ALA A 264 -14.61 -7.93 2.48
C ALA A 264 -14.66 -8.39 3.94
N LYS A 265 -14.66 -7.45 4.91
CA LYS A 265 -14.87 -7.79 6.33
C LYS A 265 -16.24 -8.43 6.61
N ARG A 266 -17.31 -8.00 5.94
CA ARG A 266 -18.64 -8.62 6.11
C ARG A 266 -18.71 -10.02 5.51
N TRP A 267 -17.94 -10.27 4.46
CA TRP A 267 -17.72 -11.59 3.89
C TRP A 267 -16.83 -12.49 4.76
N GLY A 268 -16.14 -11.92 5.73
CA GLY A 268 -15.39 -12.63 6.77
C GLY A 268 -13.87 -12.47 6.69
N TYR A 269 -13.36 -11.83 5.64
CA TYR A 269 -11.93 -11.63 5.42
C TYR A 269 -11.34 -10.58 6.36
N SER A 270 -10.05 -10.69 6.64
CA SER A 270 -9.32 -9.68 7.41
C SER A 270 -8.93 -8.48 6.54
N LYS A 271 -8.63 -7.37 7.18
CA LYS A 271 -8.07 -6.17 6.53
C LYS A 271 -7.09 -5.48 7.47
N TYR A 272 -6.14 -4.77 6.89
CA TYR A 272 -5.19 -3.94 7.63
C TYR A 272 -4.83 -2.70 6.85
N PHE A 273 -5.06 -1.50 7.37
CA PHE A 273 -4.74 -0.27 6.62
C PHE A 273 -5.39 -0.29 5.22
N LEU A 274 -4.61 -0.29 4.13
CA LEU A 274 -5.09 -0.43 2.72
C LEU A 274 -5.04 -1.88 2.19
N TRP A 275 -4.84 -2.85 3.07
CA TRP A 275 -4.66 -4.25 2.73
C TRP A 275 -5.99 -4.97 2.80
N LEU A 276 -6.26 -5.77 1.78
CA LEU A 276 -7.18 -6.89 1.81
C LEU A 276 -6.37 -8.17 1.99
N LEU A 277 -6.87 -9.10 2.79
CA LEU A 277 -6.14 -10.29 3.20
C LEU A 277 -6.98 -11.53 2.96
N ASP A 278 -6.32 -12.63 2.56
CA ASP A 278 -6.98 -13.91 2.37
C ASP A 278 -7.22 -14.65 3.71
N SER A 279 -6.65 -14.16 4.81
CA SER A 279 -6.96 -14.67 6.14
C SER A 279 -8.41 -14.38 6.53
N GLY A 280 -9.03 -15.36 7.19
CA GLY A 280 -10.45 -15.35 7.50
C GLY A 280 -11.30 -15.86 6.34
N GLY A 281 -12.43 -15.22 6.10
CA GLY A 281 -13.45 -15.72 5.17
C GLY A 281 -14.18 -16.95 5.71
N THR A 282 -14.97 -17.59 4.85
CA THR A 282 -15.60 -18.89 5.09
C THR A 282 -15.55 -19.74 3.83
N VAL A 283 -15.82 -21.04 3.95
CA VAL A 283 -16.02 -21.94 2.79
C VAL A 283 -17.06 -21.36 1.82
N PHE A 284 -18.12 -20.73 2.33
CA PHE A 284 -19.12 -20.08 1.49
C PHE A 284 -18.60 -18.84 0.78
N SER A 285 -17.87 -17.94 1.46
CA SER A 285 -17.32 -16.75 0.82
C SER A 285 -16.30 -17.11 -0.27
N ASN A 286 -15.44 -18.10 -0.01
CA ASN A 286 -14.49 -18.62 -0.97
C ASN A 286 -15.19 -19.23 -2.20
N ALA A 287 -16.23 -20.04 -1.97
CA ALA A 287 -16.99 -20.66 -3.06
C ALA A 287 -17.68 -19.62 -3.96
N VAL A 288 -18.40 -18.65 -3.39
CA VAL A 288 -19.10 -17.61 -4.19
C VAL A 288 -18.16 -16.62 -4.89
N LEU A 289 -16.93 -16.48 -4.40
CA LEU A 289 -15.89 -15.70 -5.04
C LEU A 289 -15.02 -16.54 -5.99
N HIS A 290 -15.43 -17.76 -6.33
CA HIS A 290 -14.71 -18.60 -7.29
C HIS A 290 -13.23 -18.82 -6.90
N VAL A 291 -12.99 -19.07 -5.62
CA VAL A 291 -11.68 -19.56 -5.14
C VAL A 291 -11.56 -21.02 -5.52
N THR A 292 -10.57 -21.33 -6.34
CA THR A 292 -10.32 -22.66 -6.92
C THR A 292 -9.18 -23.37 -6.22
N GLN A 293 -8.21 -22.63 -5.70
CA GLN A 293 -7.02 -23.19 -5.06
C GLN A 293 -6.60 -22.39 -3.82
N ALA A 294 -5.76 -23.02 -2.99
CA ALA A 294 -5.03 -22.37 -1.91
C ALA A 294 -3.55 -22.77 -1.95
N VAL A 295 -2.66 -21.84 -1.63
CA VAL A 295 -1.23 -22.10 -1.47
C VAL A 295 -0.82 -21.77 -0.04
N ASN A 296 -0.25 -22.73 0.68
CA ASN A 296 -0.02 -22.62 2.12
C ASN A 296 1.23 -23.37 2.57
N ILE A 297 1.82 -22.94 3.68
CA ILE A 297 2.80 -23.72 4.45
C ILE A 297 2.06 -24.63 5.44
N ASN A 298 1.06 -24.10 6.14
CA ASN A 298 0.28 -24.86 7.10
C ASN A 298 -0.65 -25.84 6.39
N GLU A 299 -0.87 -27.01 6.99
CA GLU A 299 -1.86 -27.97 6.50
C GLU A 299 -3.27 -27.37 6.61
N LEU A 300 -4.06 -27.57 5.54
CA LEU A 300 -5.45 -27.14 5.48
C LEU A 300 -6.38 -28.32 5.78
N ASP A 301 -7.55 -28.02 6.33
CA ASP A 301 -8.57 -29.03 6.63
C ASP A 301 -8.99 -29.79 5.37
N SER A 302 -8.73 -31.11 5.37
CA SER A 302 -9.03 -32.00 4.25
C SER A 302 -10.51 -32.06 3.86
N ALA A 303 -11.42 -31.69 4.75
CA ALA A 303 -12.84 -31.57 4.43
C ALA A 303 -13.12 -30.38 3.48
N LEU A 304 -12.29 -29.34 3.53
CA LEU A 304 -12.44 -28.13 2.70
C LEU A 304 -11.49 -28.08 1.51
N TYR A 305 -10.35 -28.76 1.59
CA TYR A 305 -9.28 -28.69 0.60
C TYR A 305 -8.70 -30.07 0.29
N THR A 306 -8.36 -30.32 -0.97
CA THR A 306 -7.64 -31.53 -1.40
C THR A 306 -6.22 -31.16 -1.79
N LEU A 307 -5.22 -31.80 -1.18
CA LEU A 307 -3.82 -31.59 -1.53
C LEU A 307 -3.57 -32.04 -2.98
N GLU A 308 -3.04 -31.13 -3.78
CA GLU A 308 -2.67 -31.39 -5.19
C GLU A 308 -1.17 -31.67 -5.31
N LYS A 309 -0.35 -30.79 -4.74
CA LYS A 309 1.11 -30.85 -4.84
C LYS A 309 1.77 -30.24 -3.61
N LYS A 310 2.96 -30.73 -3.25
CA LYS A 310 3.79 -30.18 -2.18
C LYS A 310 5.24 -30.13 -2.64
N GLU A 311 5.84 -28.95 -2.61
CA GLU A 311 7.24 -28.71 -2.99
C GLU A 311 7.86 -27.69 -2.03
N GLY A 312 9.02 -28.02 -1.47
CA GLY A 312 9.62 -27.23 -0.39
C GLY A 312 8.68 -27.08 0.80
N ASP A 313 8.53 -25.85 1.28
CA ASP A 313 7.66 -25.53 2.43
C ASP A 313 6.20 -25.33 2.02
N TYR A 314 5.91 -25.14 0.72
CA TYR A 314 4.56 -24.81 0.25
C TYR A 314 3.82 -26.03 -0.30
N SER A 315 2.51 -26.02 -0.08
CA SER A 315 1.56 -27.00 -0.59
C SER A 315 0.47 -26.27 -1.37
N LEU A 316 0.16 -26.79 -2.55
CA LEU A 316 -0.96 -26.37 -3.40
C LEU A 316 -2.15 -27.30 -3.13
N TYR A 317 -3.30 -26.69 -2.89
CA TYR A 317 -4.56 -27.39 -2.64
C TYR A 317 -5.63 -26.94 -3.62
N ASN A 318 -6.48 -27.87 -4.05
CA ASN A 318 -7.75 -27.57 -4.70
C ASN A 318 -8.84 -27.34 -3.65
N THR A 319 -9.75 -26.39 -3.89
CA THR A 319 -10.94 -26.22 -3.05
C THR A 319 -11.95 -27.32 -3.32
N ASN A 320 -12.47 -27.94 -2.25
CA ASN A 320 -13.54 -28.94 -2.38
C ASN A 320 -14.92 -28.29 -2.66
N TYR A 321 -15.03 -26.99 -2.39
CA TYR A 321 -16.25 -26.19 -2.55
C TYR A 321 -15.95 -24.98 -3.43
N ASN A 322 -16.41 -25.02 -4.68
CA ASN A 322 -16.32 -23.90 -5.62
C ASN A 322 -17.64 -23.73 -6.37
N LEU A 323 -17.95 -22.50 -6.74
CA LEU A 323 -19.05 -22.17 -7.65
C LEU A 323 -18.48 -21.62 -8.95
N PRO A 324 -19.21 -21.66 -10.08
CA PRO A 324 -18.80 -21.02 -11.32
C PRO A 324 -18.46 -19.54 -11.13
N PHE A 325 -17.55 -19.02 -11.96
CA PHE A 325 -17.09 -17.63 -11.86
C PHE A 325 -18.25 -16.62 -11.86
N GLY A 326 -19.27 -16.83 -12.68
CA GLY A 326 -20.51 -16.04 -12.65
C GLY A 326 -21.72 -16.95 -12.49
N PHE A 327 -22.80 -16.44 -11.93
CA PHE A 327 -24.02 -17.25 -11.80
C PHE A 327 -25.29 -16.40 -11.85
N CYS A 328 -26.37 -17.00 -12.34
CA CYS A 328 -27.68 -16.38 -12.41
C CYS A 328 -28.49 -16.62 -11.11
N VAL A 329 -29.17 -15.57 -10.65
CA VAL A 329 -30.10 -15.55 -9.51
C VAL A 329 -31.38 -14.81 -9.89
N ASP A 330 -32.41 -14.91 -9.05
CA ASP A 330 -33.66 -14.18 -9.22
C ASP A 330 -33.47 -12.66 -9.05
N SER A 331 -34.11 -11.82 -9.87
CA SER A 331 -33.95 -10.36 -9.82
C SER A 331 -34.39 -9.69 -8.50
N SER A 332 -35.18 -10.36 -7.65
CA SER A 332 -35.45 -9.89 -6.29
C SER A 332 -34.16 -9.76 -5.46
N PHE A 333 -33.11 -10.51 -5.82
CA PHE A 333 -31.77 -10.39 -5.26
C PHE A 333 -31.25 -8.95 -5.30
N SER A 334 -31.53 -8.24 -6.39
CA SER A 334 -31.11 -6.85 -6.54
C SER A 334 -31.67 -5.92 -5.46
N LYS A 335 -32.71 -6.32 -4.71
CA LYS A 335 -33.33 -5.53 -3.64
C LYS A 335 -32.85 -5.91 -2.24
N LEU A 336 -31.93 -6.85 -2.10
CA LEU A 336 -31.36 -7.23 -0.81
C LEU A 336 -30.65 -6.03 -0.18
N ASP A 337 -31.15 -5.63 0.99
CA ASP A 337 -30.41 -4.72 1.85
C ASP A 337 -29.29 -5.52 2.52
N MET A 338 -28.04 -5.10 2.31
CA MET A 338 -26.85 -5.71 2.92
C MET A 338 -26.17 -4.73 3.90
N THR A 339 -26.86 -3.64 4.23
CA THR A 339 -26.32 -2.53 5.03
C THR A 339 -26.38 -2.85 6.51
N ASN A 340 -25.28 -2.61 7.24
CA ASN A 340 -25.21 -2.70 8.71
C ASN A 340 -25.67 -4.04 9.31
N VAL A 341 -25.52 -5.14 8.57
CA VAL A 341 -25.76 -6.50 9.09
C VAL A 341 -24.45 -7.20 9.41
N ASP A 342 -24.50 -8.13 10.36
CA ASP A 342 -23.35 -8.97 10.69
C ASP A 342 -23.14 -10.09 9.67
N TRP A 343 -21.98 -10.74 9.73
CA TRP A 343 -21.56 -11.76 8.76
C TRP A 343 -22.56 -12.93 8.67
N ILE A 344 -23.13 -13.40 9.80
CA ILE A 344 -24.12 -14.48 9.81
C ILE A 344 -25.35 -14.08 9.00
N THR A 345 -25.88 -12.88 9.25
CA THR A 345 -27.05 -12.38 8.53
C THR A 345 -26.72 -12.15 7.06
N TYR A 346 -25.51 -11.69 6.77
CA TYR A 346 -24.98 -11.48 5.43
C TYR A 346 -24.97 -12.77 4.60
N HIS A 347 -24.34 -13.83 5.13
CA HIS A 347 -24.28 -15.16 4.49
C HIS A 347 -25.67 -15.76 4.30
N ASN A 348 -26.54 -15.67 5.31
CA ASN A 348 -27.91 -16.16 5.19
C ASN A 348 -28.69 -15.42 4.10
N ARG A 349 -28.59 -14.08 4.03
CA ARG A 349 -29.27 -13.29 2.99
C ARG A 349 -28.78 -13.64 1.60
N MET A 350 -27.47 -13.77 1.42
CA MET A 350 -26.87 -14.19 0.15
C MET A 350 -27.35 -15.59 -0.24
N TYR A 351 -27.17 -16.58 0.64
CA TYR A 351 -27.51 -17.98 0.36
C TYR A 351 -28.99 -18.14 -0.01
N LYS A 352 -29.91 -17.58 0.78
CA LYS A 352 -31.36 -17.70 0.52
C LYS A 352 -31.75 -17.10 -0.82
N ALA A 353 -31.10 -16.01 -1.21
CA ALA A 353 -31.41 -15.36 -2.46
C ALA A 353 -30.73 -16.04 -3.68
N MET A 354 -29.63 -16.76 -3.48
CA MET A 354 -29.04 -17.62 -4.53
C MET A 354 -29.86 -18.89 -4.80
N THR A 355 -30.38 -19.49 -3.73
CA THR A 355 -31.00 -20.84 -3.77
C THR A 355 -32.52 -20.82 -3.75
N GLY A 356 -33.16 -19.76 -3.24
CA GLY A 356 -34.59 -19.74 -2.92
C GLY A 356 -34.94 -20.51 -1.63
N ASP A 357 -33.95 -21.08 -0.93
CA ASP A 357 -34.15 -21.79 0.33
C ASP A 357 -34.65 -20.81 1.41
N LYS A 358 -35.61 -21.27 2.22
CA LYS A 358 -36.19 -20.50 3.33
C LYS A 358 -35.50 -20.82 4.66
N GLU A 359 -34.87 -21.97 4.74
CA GLU A 359 -34.20 -22.46 5.94
C GLU A 359 -32.90 -21.70 6.23
N THR A 360 -32.46 -21.74 7.49
CA THR A 360 -31.23 -21.06 7.92
C THR A 360 -30.01 -21.78 7.36
N PHE A 361 -29.05 -21.03 6.83
CA PHE A 361 -27.79 -21.54 6.30
C PHE A 361 -26.65 -21.45 7.32
N VAL A 362 -26.56 -20.32 8.02
CA VAL A 362 -25.65 -20.13 9.15
C VAL A 362 -26.46 -19.91 10.42
N THR A 363 -26.40 -20.86 11.35
CA THR A 363 -27.13 -20.80 12.62
C THR A 363 -26.29 -20.04 13.65
N ARG A 364 -26.84 -18.94 14.20
CA ARG A 364 -26.16 -18.20 15.27
C ARG A 364 -26.26 -18.94 16.60
N ILE A 365 -25.12 -19.09 17.28
CA ILE A 365 -25.04 -19.75 18.57
C ILE A 365 -24.85 -18.72 19.68
N TYR A 366 -25.63 -18.88 20.75
CA TYR A 366 -25.54 -18.11 21.99
C TYR A 366 -25.21 -19.08 23.12
N PRO A 367 -23.96 -19.58 23.19
CA PRO A 367 -23.64 -20.64 24.13
C PRO A 367 -23.63 -20.07 25.55
N GLN A 368 -24.05 -20.88 26.51
CA GLN A 368 -23.79 -20.59 27.92
C GLN A 368 -22.28 -20.68 28.14
N ALA A 369 -21.70 -19.61 28.66
CA ALA A 369 -20.27 -19.51 28.84
C ALA A 369 -19.94 -19.35 30.32
N GLU A 370 -19.04 -20.20 30.80
CA GLU A 370 -18.49 -20.13 32.15
C GLU A 370 -17.24 -19.24 32.11
N THR A 371 -17.11 -18.37 33.12
CA THR A 371 -15.97 -17.46 33.21
C THR A 371 -15.20 -17.74 34.49
N ALA A 372 -13.91 -18.02 34.35
CA ALA A 372 -12.98 -18.23 35.46
C ALA A 372 -11.75 -17.34 35.26
N GLY A 373 -11.70 -16.22 35.99
CA GLY A 373 -10.60 -15.25 35.87
C GLY A 373 -10.52 -14.62 34.48
N ASN A 374 -9.48 -14.95 33.73
CA ASN A 374 -9.22 -14.50 32.37
C ASN A 374 -9.68 -15.48 31.28
N ILE A 375 -10.30 -16.60 31.67
CA ILE A 375 -10.74 -17.66 30.77
C ILE A 375 -12.26 -17.64 30.64
N LYS A 376 -12.75 -17.83 29.41
CA LYS A 376 -14.15 -18.04 29.06
C LYS A 376 -14.29 -19.38 28.32
N SER A 377 -15.01 -20.32 28.92
CA SER A 377 -15.23 -21.65 28.36
C SER A 377 -16.69 -21.83 27.98
N MET A 378 -16.95 -22.57 26.90
CA MET A 378 -18.30 -22.87 26.44
C MET A 378 -18.32 -24.20 25.69
N THR A 379 -19.46 -24.88 25.73
CA THR A 379 -19.73 -26.08 24.93
C THR A 379 -20.77 -25.75 23.89
N ILE A 380 -20.50 -26.16 22.64
CA ILE A 380 -21.43 -26.03 21.52
C ILE A 380 -21.86 -27.43 21.10
N ASN A 381 -23.16 -27.70 21.18
CA ASN A 381 -23.73 -28.91 20.62
C ASN A 381 -23.90 -28.76 19.11
N VAL A 382 -23.20 -29.60 18.34
CA VAL A 382 -23.29 -29.65 16.89
C VAL A 382 -24.11 -30.89 16.52
N GLY A 383 -25.34 -30.66 16.05
CA GLY A 383 -26.19 -31.74 15.55
C GLY A 383 -25.75 -32.20 14.17
N SER A 384 -26.10 -31.47 13.11
CA SER A 384 -25.69 -31.82 11.76
C SER A 384 -24.30 -31.29 11.39
N ARG A 385 -23.66 -31.94 10.41
CA ARG A 385 -22.32 -31.58 9.92
C ARG A 385 -22.20 -30.10 9.58
N SER A 386 -21.43 -29.38 10.39
CA SER A 386 -21.34 -27.92 10.33
C SER A 386 -19.92 -27.41 10.53
N ALA A 387 -19.53 -26.41 9.74
CA ALA A 387 -18.32 -25.64 9.97
C ALA A 387 -18.57 -24.55 11.02
N ILE A 388 -17.74 -24.48 12.04
CA ILE A 388 -17.83 -23.46 13.10
C ILE A 388 -16.95 -22.27 12.74
N TYR A 389 -17.54 -21.08 12.72
CA TYR A 389 -16.80 -19.83 12.57
C TYR A 389 -17.06 -18.89 13.76
N MET A 390 -16.00 -18.20 14.19
CA MET A 390 -16.05 -17.26 15.29
C MET A 390 -15.47 -15.90 14.89
N ASN A 391 -16.12 -14.83 15.32
CA ASN A 391 -15.55 -13.48 15.33
C ASN A 391 -15.44 -12.97 16.76
N ILE A 392 -14.33 -12.31 17.09
CA ILE A 392 -14.19 -11.52 18.32
C ILE A 392 -13.78 -10.10 17.93
N ALA A 393 -14.60 -9.12 18.27
CA ALA A 393 -14.40 -7.71 17.90
C ALA A 393 -14.25 -6.80 19.13
N ASP A 394 -13.43 -5.75 19.00
CA ASP A 394 -13.31 -4.70 20.01
C ASP A 394 -14.53 -3.78 20.00
N VAL A 395 -15.34 -3.82 21.05
CA VAL A 395 -16.56 -2.98 21.16
C VAL A 395 -16.25 -1.49 21.31
N LYS A 396 -15.05 -1.13 21.77
CA LYS A 396 -14.62 0.27 21.90
C LYS A 396 -14.08 0.82 20.58
N LYS A 397 -13.60 -0.06 19.70
CA LYS A 397 -13.00 0.29 18.40
C LYS A 397 -13.44 -0.66 17.28
N PRO A 398 -14.75 -0.79 17.00
CA PRO A 398 -15.27 -1.84 16.10
C PRO A 398 -14.79 -1.74 14.66
N ASN A 399 -14.34 -0.55 14.23
CA ASN A 399 -13.90 -0.27 12.86
C ASN A 399 -12.40 0.05 12.75
N ALA A 400 -11.64 -0.01 13.85
CA ALA A 400 -10.22 0.31 13.81
C ALA A 400 -9.37 -0.88 13.32
N ASP A 401 -8.14 -0.60 12.89
CA ASP A 401 -7.12 -1.63 12.67
C ASP A 401 -6.71 -2.29 13.99
N ALA A 402 -6.14 -3.51 13.92
CA ALA A 402 -5.84 -4.30 15.10
C ALA A 402 -4.83 -3.63 16.03
N ASN A 403 -3.76 -3.05 15.49
CA ASN A 403 -2.78 -2.26 16.25
C ASN A 403 -3.33 -1.03 16.98
N ALA A 404 -4.54 -0.58 16.65
CA ALA A 404 -5.21 0.47 17.40
C ALA A 404 -5.98 -0.08 18.60
N SER A 405 -6.25 -1.38 18.65
CA SER A 405 -7.00 -2.04 19.73
C SER A 405 -6.09 -2.40 20.91
N LYS A 406 -6.67 -2.45 22.12
CA LYS A 406 -5.99 -3.04 23.28
C LYS A 406 -6.07 -4.56 23.31
N LEU A 407 -6.84 -5.15 22.39
CA LEU A 407 -6.99 -6.59 22.20
C LEU A 407 -5.88 -7.19 21.32
N GLU A 408 -5.04 -6.36 20.71
CA GLU A 408 -3.95 -6.82 19.85
C GLU A 408 -3.13 -7.93 20.51
N SER A 409 -3.08 -9.08 19.82
CA SER A 409 -2.33 -10.29 20.22
C SER A 409 -2.55 -10.74 21.67
N SER A 410 -3.78 -10.61 22.21
CA SER A 410 -4.07 -10.83 23.64
C SER A 410 -5.21 -11.82 23.94
N ILE A 411 -5.63 -12.56 22.92
CA ILE A 411 -6.74 -13.52 22.94
C ILE A 411 -6.22 -14.83 22.34
N HIS A 412 -6.38 -15.93 23.05
CA HIS A 412 -6.01 -17.27 22.59
C HIS A 412 -7.25 -18.15 22.57
N VAL A 413 -7.53 -18.74 21.42
CA VAL A 413 -8.72 -19.59 21.21
C VAL A 413 -8.27 -21.04 21.14
N TYR A 414 -9.02 -21.92 21.80
CA TYR A 414 -8.78 -23.36 21.79
C TYR A 414 -10.07 -24.10 21.48
N VAL A 415 -9.97 -25.17 20.71
CA VAL A 415 -11.06 -26.08 20.35
C VAL A 415 -10.67 -27.49 20.80
N ASN A 416 -11.50 -28.13 21.61
CA ASN A 416 -11.25 -29.46 22.18
C ASN A 416 -9.88 -29.60 22.87
N GLY A 417 -9.36 -28.50 23.41
CA GLY A 417 -8.07 -28.44 24.10
C GLY A 417 -6.88 -28.02 23.22
N GLU A 418 -7.03 -28.03 21.89
CA GLU A 418 -5.99 -27.65 20.95
C GLU A 418 -6.06 -26.15 20.62
N ALA A 419 -4.90 -25.49 20.52
CA ALA A 419 -4.85 -24.07 20.18
C ALA A 419 -5.18 -23.84 18.70
N VAL A 420 -6.04 -22.88 18.43
CA VAL A 420 -6.34 -22.45 17.06
C VAL A 420 -5.16 -21.66 16.53
N VAL A 421 -4.62 -22.08 15.39
CA VAL A 421 -3.57 -21.32 14.69
C VAL A 421 -4.20 -20.09 14.06
N VAL A 422 -3.61 -18.92 14.33
CA VAL A 422 -4.01 -17.60 13.84
C VAL A 422 -2.79 -16.99 13.14
N PRO A 423 -2.49 -17.40 11.90
CA PRO A 423 -1.27 -16.99 11.22
C PRO A 423 -1.18 -15.47 11.05
N THR A 424 0.03 -14.95 11.05
CA THR A 424 0.35 -13.53 10.83
C THR A 424 1.61 -13.40 9.99
N LEU A 425 1.84 -12.27 9.32
CA LEU A 425 3.11 -12.07 8.60
C LEU A 425 4.29 -12.28 9.57
N GLY A 426 5.30 -13.02 9.13
CA GLY A 426 6.47 -13.38 9.94
C GLY A 426 6.29 -14.57 10.88
N ASP A 427 5.06 -15.00 11.17
CA ASP A 427 4.79 -16.16 12.05
C ASP A 427 3.51 -16.92 11.63
N VAL A 428 3.71 -17.97 10.83
CA VAL A 428 2.63 -18.85 10.36
C VAL A 428 2.04 -19.71 11.48
N ASN A 429 2.75 -19.90 12.60
CA ASN A 429 2.33 -20.76 13.71
C ASN A 429 1.78 -19.95 14.91
N ASN A 430 1.64 -18.63 14.77
CA ASN A 430 1.08 -17.78 15.80
C ASN A 430 -0.32 -18.28 16.25
N THR A 431 -0.61 -18.17 17.54
CA THR A 431 -1.92 -18.53 18.12
C THR A 431 -2.60 -17.35 18.83
N ALA A 432 -1.95 -16.18 18.86
CA ALA A 432 -2.51 -14.97 19.43
C ALA A 432 -3.44 -14.30 18.42
N TYR A 433 -4.66 -14.03 18.83
CA TYR A 433 -5.64 -13.16 18.17
C TYR A 433 -5.77 -11.90 19.05
N PHE A 434 -6.04 -10.69 18.59
CA PHE A 434 -6.37 -10.13 17.30
C PHE A 434 -5.09 -9.57 16.66
N THR A 435 -4.66 -10.00 15.47
CA THR A 435 -3.40 -9.49 14.87
C THR A 435 -3.68 -8.54 13.71
N ASP A 436 -2.70 -7.72 13.32
CA ASP A 436 -2.85 -6.85 12.14
C ASP A 436 -3.27 -7.64 10.90
N TYR A 437 -2.75 -8.85 10.70
CA TYR A 437 -2.97 -9.62 9.48
C TYR A 437 -4.01 -10.75 9.60
N ASN A 438 -4.57 -10.99 10.79
CA ASN A 438 -5.66 -11.95 11.01
C ASN A 438 -6.57 -11.49 12.16
N ASN A 439 -7.68 -10.85 11.78
CA ASN A 439 -8.50 -10.05 12.69
C ASN A 439 -10.01 -10.13 12.42
N ASN A 440 -10.47 -11.22 11.82
CA ASN A 440 -11.89 -11.35 11.51
C ASN A 440 -12.49 -12.73 11.83
N LEU A 441 -12.90 -13.52 10.84
CA LEU A 441 -13.45 -14.84 11.11
C LEU A 441 -12.34 -15.85 11.33
N LEU A 442 -12.43 -16.58 12.45
CA LEU A 442 -11.64 -17.76 12.72
C LEU A 442 -12.45 -19.00 12.34
N TYR A 443 -11.85 -19.88 11.55
CA TYR A 443 -12.35 -21.22 11.29
C TYR A 443 -11.94 -22.13 12.46
N LEU A 444 -12.91 -22.82 13.07
CA LEU A 444 -12.68 -23.65 14.26
C LEU A 444 -12.78 -25.15 13.99
N GLY A 445 -13.09 -25.55 12.74
CA GLY A 445 -13.27 -26.96 12.34
C GLY A 445 -14.68 -27.27 11.84
N ILE A 446 -14.83 -28.46 11.24
CA ILE A 446 -16.11 -29.09 10.91
C ILE A 446 -16.35 -30.24 11.88
N PHE A 447 -17.56 -30.29 12.44
CA PHE A 447 -17.97 -31.27 13.44
C PHE A 447 -19.37 -31.79 13.10
N GLU A 448 -19.71 -32.99 13.59
CA GLU A 448 -20.99 -33.66 13.35
C GLU A 448 -21.36 -34.54 14.55
N ASP A 449 -22.61 -34.43 15.02
CA ASP A 449 -23.17 -35.20 16.14
C ASP A 449 -22.29 -35.24 17.40
N GLU A 450 -21.67 -34.11 17.75
CA GLU A 450 -20.74 -34.01 18.88
C GLU A 450 -20.82 -32.67 19.64
N ASP A 451 -20.31 -32.69 20.88
CA ASP A 451 -20.16 -31.51 21.72
C ASP A 451 -18.74 -30.95 21.58
N VAL A 452 -18.65 -29.72 21.07
CA VAL A 452 -17.38 -29.03 20.83
C VAL A 452 -17.07 -28.09 21.99
N GLN A 453 -15.91 -28.29 22.63
CA GLN A 453 -15.44 -27.42 23.70
C GLN A 453 -14.63 -26.26 23.13
N ILE A 454 -15.06 -25.03 23.41
CA ILE A 454 -14.37 -23.81 23.04
C ILE A 454 -13.89 -23.10 24.30
N LYS A 455 -12.58 -22.86 24.40
CA LYS A 455 -11.96 -22.08 25.47
C LYS A 455 -11.31 -20.84 24.88
N ILE A 456 -11.62 -19.68 25.45
CA ILE A 456 -11.02 -18.40 25.08
C ILE A 456 -10.27 -17.88 26.30
N GLU A 457 -8.97 -17.68 26.15
CA GLU A 457 -8.10 -17.11 27.17
C GLU A 457 -7.71 -15.70 26.79
N TYR A 458 -7.86 -14.75 27.71
CA TYR A 458 -7.44 -13.37 27.54
C TYR A 458 -6.21 -13.10 28.38
N ASP A 459 -5.26 -12.28 27.91
CA ASP A 459 -4.10 -11.89 28.75
C ASP A 459 -4.52 -11.14 30.02
N LYS A 460 -5.63 -10.41 29.94
CA LYS A 460 -6.16 -9.60 31.04
C LYS A 460 -7.67 -9.75 31.12
N PRO A 461 -8.25 -10.01 32.31
CA PRO A 461 -9.70 -10.16 32.48
C PRO A 461 -10.53 -8.99 31.91
N LYS A 462 -10.00 -7.76 31.98
CA LYS A 462 -10.67 -6.55 31.45
C LYS A 462 -10.90 -6.56 29.93
N TYR A 463 -10.16 -7.38 29.18
CA TYR A 463 -10.27 -7.50 27.72
C TYR A 463 -11.50 -8.30 27.32
N MET A 464 -11.96 -9.22 28.18
CA MET A 464 -13.23 -9.93 28.00
C MET A 464 -14.42 -8.95 27.91
N ASN A 465 -14.44 -7.91 28.76
CA ASN A 465 -15.48 -6.86 28.73
C ASN A 465 -15.37 -5.91 27.53
N GLN A 466 -14.25 -5.93 26.81
CA GLN A 466 -14.03 -5.15 25.58
C GLN A 466 -14.29 -5.97 24.32
N SER A 467 -14.54 -7.27 24.48
CA SER A 467 -14.68 -8.21 23.38
C SER A 467 -16.15 -8.54 23.16
N LYS A 468 -16.61 -8.43 21.92
CA LYS A 468 -17.91 -8.97 21.49
C LYS A 468 -17.66 -10.15 20.57
N MET A 469 -18.14 -11.30 21.00
CA MET A 469 -18.02 -12.56 20.28
C MET A 469 -19.29 -12.88 19.51
N THR A 470 -19.14 -13.43 18.30
CA THR A 470 -20.23 -14.00 17.49
C THR A 470 -19.79 -15.35 16.96
N ILE A 471 -20.61 -16.39 17.14
CA ILE A 471 -20.34 -17.75 16.66
C ILE A 471 -21.47 -18.19 15.73
N GLY A 472 -21.12 -18.80 14.60
CA GLY A 472 -22.07 -19.36 13.64
C GLY A 472 -21.69 -20.78 13.23
N LEU A 473 -22.70 -21.64 13.12
CA LEU A 473 -22.61 -22.97 12.50
C LEU A 473 -23.07 -22.88 11.05
N LEU A 474 -22.15 -23.01 10.11
CA LEU A 474 -22.43 -23.04 8.68
C LEU A 474 -22.73 -24.49 8.27
N ASN A 475 -23.94 -24.76 7.80
CA ASN A 475 -24.40 -26.11 7.47
C ASN A 475 -23.69 -26.63 6.21
N MET A 476 -22.95 -27.73 6.33
CA MET A 476 -22.13 -28.27 5.23
C MET A 476 -22.95 -29.09 4.22
N GLU A 477 -24.04 -29.74 4.62
CA GLU A 477 -24.95 -30.41 3.68
C GLU A 477 -25.57 -29.41 2.69
N LYS A 478 -25.89 -28.20 3.15
CA LYS A 478 -26.36 -27.10 2.30
C LYS A 478 -25.26 -26.56 1.40
N MET A 479 -24.00 -26.62 1.81
CA MET A 479 -22.87 -26.29 0.95
C MET A 479 -22.68 -27.33 -0.14
N ASP A 480 -22.79 -28.61 0.18
CA ASP A 480 -22.72 -29.69 -0.82
C ASP A 480 -23.82 -29.50 -1.85
N LYS A 481 -25.07 -29.37 -1.39
CA LYS A 481 -26.23 -29.13 -2.26
C LYS A 481 -26.07 -27.87 -3.11
N LEU A 482 -25.53 -26.79 -2.53
CA LEU A 482 -25.27 -25.57 -3.28
C LEU A 482 -24.27 -25.83 -4.41
N CYS A 483 -23.18 -26.56 -4.17
CA CYS A 483 -22.20 -26.87 -5.22
C CYS A 483 -22.80 -27.81 -6.27
N GLU A 484 -23.57 -28.82 -5.87
CA GLU A 484 -24.31 -29.71 -6.78
C GLU A 484 -25.27 -28.92 -7.69
N ASP A 485 -26.05 -27.99 -7.13
CA ASP A 485 -27.00 -27.15 -7.86
C ASP A 485 -26.33 -26.25 -8.93
N PHE A 486 -25.01 -26.03 -8.84
CA PHE A 486 -24.23 -25.19 -9.73
C PHE A 486 -23.14 -25.95 -10.53
N ALA A 487 -22.94 -27.26 -10.30
CA ALA A 487 -21.88 -28.05 -10.92
C ALA A 487 -21.95 -28.04 -12.47
N ASP A 488 -23.16 -28.14 -13.03
CA ASP A 488 -23.38 -28.15 -14.48
C ASP A 488 -23.55 -26.73 -15.09
N LYS A 489 -23.52 -25.68 -14.27
CA LYS A 489 -23.75 -24.29 -14.69
C LYS A 489 -22.45 -23.58 -15.04
N GLN A 490 -21.62 -24.24 -15.85
CA GLN A 490 -20.34 -23.68 -16.27
C GLN A 490 -20.52 -22.32 -16.94
N THR A 491 -19.60 -21.41 -16.61
CA THR A 491 -19.51 -20.08 -17.21
C THR A 491 -18.25 -20.04 -18.04
N ASP A 492 -18.38 -19.73 -19.33
CA ASP A 492 -17.21 -19.51 -20.19
C ASP A 492 -16.71 -18.09 -19.94
N VAL A 493 -15.48 -17.99 -19.44
CA VAL A 493 -14.85 -16.72 -19.09
C VAL A 493 -13.54 -16.58 -19.85
N SER A 494 -13.37 -15.43 -20.48
CA SER A 494 -12.12 -15.07 -21.15
C SER A 494 -11.79 -13.62 -20.87
N TYR A 495 -10.51 -13.27 -20.92
CA TYR A 495 -10.06 -11.93 -20.61
C TYR A 495 -8.89 -11.49 -21.49
N THR A 496 -8.70 -10.18 -21.57
CA THR A 496 -7.50 -9.52 -22.12
C THR A 496 -6.98 -8.54 -21.08
N ASN A 497 -5.99 -7.72 -21.45
CA ASN A 497 -5.43 -6.69 -20.58
C ASN A 497 -6.46 -5.69 -20.02
N ASN A 498 -7.59 -5.49 -20.68
CA ASN A 498 -8.60 -4.52 -20.24
C ASN A 498 -10.05 -4.97 -20.46
N THR A 499 -10.30 -6.22 -20.84
CA THR A 499 -11.65 -6.75 -21.03
C THR A 499 -11.82 -8.07 -20.31
N LEU A 500 -13.02 -8.31 -19.79
CA LEU A 500 -13.48 -9.59 -19.25
C LEU A 500 -14.80 -9.94 -19.93
N THR A 501 -14.84 -11.07 -20.61
CA THR A 501 -16.02 -11.60 -21.29
C THR A 501 -16.53 -12.79 -20.48
N VAL A 502 -17.81 -12.75 -20.12
CA VAL A 502 -18.49 -13.79 -19.36
C VAL A 502 -19.71 -14.23 -20.18
N LYS A 503 -19.72 -15.48 -20.63
CA LYS A 503 -20.91 -16.09 -21.24
C LYS A 503 -21.64 -16.90 -20.19
N ILE A 504 -22.91 -16.57 -20.00
CA ILE A 504 -23.75 -17.15 -18.95
C ILE A 504 -25.12 -17.49 -19.52
N ASN A 505 -25.69 -18.60 -19.08
CA ASN A 505 -27.03 -19.04 -19.49
C ASN A 505 -28.03 -18.83 -18.35
N SER A 506 -29.18 -18.26 -18.66
CA SER A 506 -30.29 -18.06 -17.74
C SER A 506 -31.47 -18.95 -18.14
N ASP A 507 -32.09 -19.63 -17.16
CA ASP A 507 -33.31 -20.41 -17.35
C ASP A 507 -34.59 -19.56 -17.40
N GLY A 508 -34.45 -18.22 -17.44
CA GLY A 508 -35.57 -17.28 -17.44
C GLY A 508 -36.20 -17.02 -16.06
N THR A 509 -36.08 -17.96 -15.11
CA THR A 509 -36.49 -17.75 -13.71
C THR A 509 -35.41 -17.03 -12.90
N LYS A 510 -34.14 -17.26 -13.25
CA LYS A 510 -32.97 -16.57 -12.70
C LYS A 510 -32.47 -15.51 -13.68
N ASP A 511 -33.15 -14.37 -13.73
CA ASP A 511 -32.95 -13.29 -14.72
C ASP A 511 -31.90 -12.24 -14.32
N TYR A 512 -31.03 -12.55 -13.35
CA TYR A 512 -30.01 -11.62 -12.84
C TYR A 512 -28.65 -12.30 -12.68
N ALA A 513 -27.66 -11.89 -13.47
CA ALA A 513 -26.29 -12.41 -13.37
C ALA A 513 -25.51 -11.69 -12.26
N LEU A 514 -24.79 -12.46 -11.44
CA LEU A 514 -23.84 -11.99 -10.44
C LEU A 514 -22.43 -12.36 -10.87
N ILE A 515 -21.59 -11.34 -11.04
CA ILE A 515 -20.19 -11.49 -11.42
C ILE A 515 -19.34 -10.98 -10.25
N PRO A 516 -18.36 -11.75 -9.72
CA PRO A 516 -17.50 -11.38 -8.59
C PRO A 516 -16.43 -10.37 -9.06
N VAL A 517 -16.89 -9.24 -9.58
CA VAL A 517 -16.08 -8.09 -9.98
C VAL A 517 -16.64 -6.90 -9.24
N ILE A 518 -15.78 -6.20 -8.49
CA ILE A 518 -16.17 -5.00 -7.75
C ILE A 518 -16.66 -3.95 -8.74
N LYS A 519 -17.89 -3.47 -8.53
CA LYS A 519 -18.47 -2.42 -9.35
C LYS A 519 -17.67 -1.13 -9.15
N SER A 520 -17.17 -0.56 -10.24
CA SER A 520 -16.50 0.74 -10.24
C SER A 520 -16.96 1.59 -11.40
N ALA A 521 -16.71 2.89 -11.33
CA ALA A 521 -16.92 3.79 -12.47
C ALA A 521 -15.90 3.56 -13.61
N ASN A 522 -14.90 2.69 -13.39
CA ASN A 522 -13.90 2.33 -14.40
C ASN A 522 -14.37 1.18 -15.29
N TRP A 523 -15.41 0.44 -14.90
CA TRP A 523 -16.00 -0.62 -15.71
C TRP A 523 -17.18 -0.12 -16.53
N THR A 524 -17.16 -0.39 -17.84
CA THR A 524 -18.34 -0.33 -18.71
C THR A 524 -18.77 -1.74 -19.06
N VAL A 525 -20.05 -2.05 -18.96
CA VAL A 525 -20.58 -3.39 -19.22
C VAL A 525 -21.58 -3.37 -20.37
N THR A 526 -21.42 -4.30 -21.30
CA THR A 526 -22.39 -4.56 -22.37
C THR A 526 -22.98 -5.96 -22.25
N LEU A 527 -24.27 -6.10 -22.51
CA LEU A 527 -24.95 -7.37 -22.73
C LEU A 527 -25.25 -7.50 -24.22
N ASP A 528 -24.70 -8.52 -24.88
CA ASP A 528 -24.87 -8.81 -26.31
C ASP A 528 -24.62 -7.58 -27.20
N GLY A 529 -23.55 -6.85 -26.87
CA GLY A 529 -23.09 -5.65 -27.57
C GLY A 529 -23.82 -4.36 -27.21
N LYS A 530 -24.83 -4.38 -26.33
CA LYS A 530 -25.54 -3.17 -25.87
C LYS A 530 -25.13 -2.80 -24.45
N THR A 531 -24.75 -1.54 -24.23
CA THR A 531 -24.43 -1.04 -22.88
C THR A 531 -25.61 -1.18 -21.94
N VAL A 532 -25.37 -1.75 -20.76
CA VAL A 532 -26.38 -1.99 -19.73
C VAL A 532 -26.03 -1.28 -18.42
N LYS A 533 -27.04 -1.04 -17.60
CA LYS A 533 -26.84 -0.57 -16.23
C LYS A 533 -26.43 -1.74 -15.34
N THR A 534 -25.51 -1.49 -14.43
CA THR A 534 -25.07 -2.47 -13.46
C THR A 534 -25.38 -2.02 -12.03
N LYS A 535 -25.50 -2.98 -11.12
CA LYS A 535 -25.71 -2.72 -9.70
C LYS A 535 -24.58 -3.31 -8.86
N GLU A 536 -24.24 -2.63 -7.78
CA GLU A 536 -23.34 -3.19 -6.77
C GLU A 536 -24.15 -4.16 -5.94
N ILE A 537 -23.66 -5.38 -5.82
CA ILE A 537 -24.35 -6.44 -5.11
C ILE A 537 -23.39 -6.99 -4.06
N ALA A 538 -23.83 -6.95 -2.80
CA ALA A 538 -23.05 -7.44 -1.68
C ALA A 538 -21.58 -6.93 -1.66
N GLY A 539 -21.36 -5.71 -2.16
CA GLY A 539 -20.06 -5.03 -2.22
C GLY A 539 -19.03 -5.57 -3.20
N LEU A 540 -18.91 -6.89 -3.32
CA LEU A 540 -17.85 -7.56 -4.09
C LEU A 540 -18.32 -8.04 -5.47
N PHE A 541 -19.60 -7.84 -5.81
CA PHE A 541 -20.20 -8.32 -7.05
C PHE A 541 -20.79 -7.18 -7.87
N THR A 542 -20.73 -7.36 -9.19
CA THR A 542 -21.49 -6.59 -10.16
C THR A 542 -22.68 -7.42 -10.63
N GLY A 543 -23.88 -6.88 -10.41
CA GLY A 543 -25.13 -7.45 -10.86
C GLY A 543 -25.58 -6.89 -12.21
N VAL A 544 -26.05 -7.75 -13.10
CA VAL A 544 -26.56 -7.39 -14.43
C VAL A 544 -27.86 -8.14 -14.72
N GLN A 545 -28.89 -7.43 -15.17
CA GLN A 545 -30.11 -8.09 -15.62
C GLN A 545 -29.86 -8.78 -16.97
N VAL A 546 -30.24 -10.04 -17.08
CA VAL A 546 -30.04 -10.90 -18.25
C VAL A 546 -31.39 -11.42 -18.75
N HIS A 547 -31.43 -11.94 -19.98
CA HIS A 547 -32.64 -12.57 -20.52
C HIS A 547 -32.51 -14.10 -20.52
N GLU A 548 -33.62 -14.79 -20.74
CA GLU A 548 -33.62 -16.25 -20.92
C GLU A 548 -32.69 -16.67 -22.07
N GLY A 549 -31.98 -17.79 -21.89
CA GLY A 549 -31.00 -18.32 -22.83
C GLY A 549 -29.59 -17.79 -22.63
N GLU A 550 -28.79 -17.82 -23.70
CA GLU A 550 -27.38 -17.40 -23.67
C GLU A 550 -27.24 -15.88 -23.62
N ASN A 551 -26.36 -15.40 -22.75
CA ASN A 551 -26.06 -13.99 -22.56
C ASN A 551 -24.55 -13.79 -22.60
N THR A 552 -24.07 -12.83 -23.39
CA THR A 552 -22.65 -12.45 -23.42
C THR A 552 -22.44 -11.11 -22.72
N LEU A 553 -21.87 -11.14 -21.53
CA LEU A 553 -21.48 -9.97 -20.77
C LEU A 553 -20.03 -9.59 -21.09
N VAL A 554 -19.78 -8.37 -21.52
CA VAL A 554 -18.42 -7.86 -21.75
C VAL A 554 -18.18 -6.66 -20.84
N PHE A 555 -17.25 -6.83 -19.89
CA PHE A 555 -16.73 -5.81 -19.01
C PHE A 555 -15.49 -5.19 -19.67
N THR A 556 -15.48 -3.87 -19.85
CA THR A 556 -14.32 -3.14 -20.38
C THR A 556 -13.83 -2.15 -19.33
N PHE A 557 -12.55 -2.27 -18.94
CA PHE A 557 -11.91 -1.39 -17.97
C PHE A 557 -11.27 -0.20 -18.66
N VAL A 558 -11.70 1.00 -18.28
CA VAL A 558 -11.07 2.27 -18.68
C VAL A 558 -10.94 3.15 -17.44
N PRO A 559 -9.72 3.42 -16.96
CA PRO A 559 -9.52 4.31 -15.82
C PRO A 559 -10.19 5.66 -16.05
N LYS A 560 -10.96 6.11 -15.05
CA LYS A 560 -11.64 7.40 -15.08
C LYS A 560 -10.64 8.52 -15.33
N GLY A 561 -10.93 9.35 -16.33
CA GLY A 561 -10.07 10.47 -16.72
C GLY A 561 -8.97 10.12 -17.73
N ARG A 562 -8.74 8.84 -18.08
CA ARG A 562 -7.74 8.46 -19.10
C ARG A 562 -7.94 9.19 -20.42
N ASN A 563 -9.16 9.18 -20.96
CA ASN A 563 -9.47 9.81 -22.25
C ASN A 563 -9.36 11.34 -22.19
N ALA A 564 -9.80 11.95 -21.08
CA ALA A 564 -9.67 13.39 -20.87
C ALA A 564 -8.19 13.80 -20.76
N GLY A 565 -7.40 13.05 -19.99
CA GLY A 565 -5.95 13.27 -19.85
C GLY A 565 -5.20 13.11 -21.17
N LEU A 566 -5.53 12.08 -21.95
CA LEU A 566 -4.95 11.89 -23.29
C LEU A 566 -5.31 13.03 -24.23
N LEU A 567 -6.57 13.46 -24.25
CA LEU A 567 -7.02 14.58 -25.08
C LEU A 567 -6.28 15.88 -24.69
N ILE A 568 -6.22 16.21 -23.41
CA ILE A 568 -5.50 17.40 -22.92
C ILE A 568 -4.03 17.32 -23.35
N THR A 569 -3.38 16.17 -23.18
CA THR A 569 -1.98 15.97 -23.57
C THR A 569 -1.76 16.17 -25.07
N LEU A 570 -2.62 15.59 -25.91
CA LEU A 570 -2.51 15.70 -27.37
C LEU A 570 -2.77 17.13 -27.84
N VAL A 571 -3.78 17.81 -27.28
CA VAL A 571 -4.07 19.21 -27.61
C VAL A 571 -2.92 20.13 -27.18
N THR A 572 -2.39 19.95 -25.98
CA THR A 572 -1.24 20.72 -25.50
C THR A 572 0.00 20.47 -26.36
N LEU A 573 0.27 19.22 -26.75
CA LEU A 573 1.38 18.87 -27.64
C LEU A 573 1.21 19.51 -29.02
N LEU A 574 0.00 19.43 -29.60
CA LEU A 574 -0.30 20.04 -30.89
C LEU A 574 -0.10 21.56 -30.85
N ILE A 575 -0.64 22.24 -29.84
CA ILE A 575 -0.44 23.68 -29.64
C ILE A 575 1.05 24.00 -29.52
N THR A 576 1.79 23.24 -28.71
CA THR A 576 3.24 23.43 -28.52
C THR A 576 4.00 23.28 -29.82
N VAL A 577 3.75 22.21 -30.59
CA VAL A 577 4.39 21.97 -31.89
C VAL A 577 4.03 23.06 -32.89
N LEU A 578 2.77 23.47 -32.96
CA LEU A 578 2.33 24.58 -33.82
C LEU A 578 3.04 25.88 -33.43
N CYS A 579 3.13 26.20 -32.15
CA CYS A 579 3.88 27.36 -31.67
C CYS A 579 5.35 27.28 -32.05
N LEU A 580 6.00 26.12 -31.91
CA LEU A 580 7.41 25.94 -32.29
C LEU A 580 7.61 26.09 -33.81
N VAL A 581 6.76 25.48 -34.64
CA VAL A 581 6.83 25.54 -36.10
C VAL A 581 6.56 26.96 -36.60
N ILE A 582 5.52 27.62 -36.09
CA ILE A 582 5.23 29.02 -36.44
C ILE A 582 6.42 29.87 -36.02
N ASN A 583 6.90 29.76 -34.79
CA ASN A 583 8.05 30.56 -34.32
C ASN A 583 9.31 30.34 -35.17
N TYR A 584 9.54 29.13 -35.67
CA TYR A 584 10.63 28.82 -36.59
C TYR A 584 10.44 29.48 -37.98
N LYS A 585 9.20 29.53 -38.51
CA LYS A 585 8.90 30.06 -39.86
C LYS A 585 8.62 31.56 -39.88
N ARG A 586 7.99 32.10 -38.84
CA ARG A 586 7.59 33.49 -38.63
C ARG A 586 7.60 33.72 -37.12
N THR A 587 8.61 34.42 -36.61
CA THR A 587 8.73 34.78 -35.19
C THR A 587 7.37 35.21 -34.64
N ILE A 588 6.87 34.52 -33.61
CA ILE A 588 5.54 34.80 -33.07
C ILE A 588 5.58 36.17 -32.37
N ASN A 589 4.96 37.17 -32.97
CA ASN A 589 4.77 38.48 -32.34
C ASN A 589 3.52 38.48 -31.46
N VAL A 590 3.68 38.09 -30.20
CA VAL A 590 2.61 38.20 -29.18
C VAL A 590 2.41 39.69 -28.84
N PRO A 591 1.17 40.22 -28.87
CA PRO A 591 0.89 41.60 -28.50
C PRO A 591 1.38 41.93 -27.10
N VAL A 592 1.89 43.15 -26.93
CA VAL A 592 2.49 43.62 -25.66
C VAL A 592 1.52 43.50 -24.48
N TRP A 593 0.24 43.85 -24.69
CA TRP A 593 -0.79 43.73 -23.66
C TRP A 593 -1.00 42.28 -23.21
N ALA A 594 -0.96 41.32 -24.14
CA ALA A 594 -1.16 39.89 -23.83
C ALA A 594 0.03 39.34 -23.05
N LYS A 595 1.26 39.77 -23.38
CA LYS A 595 2.46 39.47 -22.59
C LYS A 595 2.33 39.99 -21.16
N TYR A 596 1.89 41.24 -20.98
CA TYR A 596 1.68 41.81 -19.66
C TYR A 596 0.59 41.08 -18.88
N CYS A 597 -0.57 40.79 -19.49
CA CYS A 597 -1.63 40.02 -18.84
C CYS A 597 -1.11 38.64 -18.37
N ALA A 598 -0.42 37.89 -19.25
CA ALA A 598 0.15 36.61 -18.88
C ALA A 598 1.19 36.74 -17.76
N GLN A 599 2.05 37.77 -17.81
CA GLN A 599 3.04 38.04 -16.78
C GLN A 599 2.39 38.36 -15.43
N TYR A 600 1.37 39.22 -15.38
CA TYR A 600 0.69 39.56 -14.13
C TYR A 600 -0.08 38.39 -13.54
N ILE A 601 -0.76 37.59 -14.38
CA ILE A 601 -1.40 36.36 -13.94
C ILE A 601 -0.37 35.39 -13.37
N TYR A 602 0.74 35.17 -14.07
CA TYR A 602 1.82 34.30 -13.60
C TYR A 602 2.41 34.78 -12.27
N ILE A 603 2.73 36.07 -12.15
CA ILE A 603 3.27 36.66 -10.92
C ILE A 603 2.25 36.54 -9.77
N GLY A 604 0.97 36.81 -10.05
CA GLY A 604 -0.09 36.68 -9.05
C GLY A 604 -0.24 35.24 -8.54
N LEU A 605 -0.32 34.27 -9.46
CA LEU A 605 -0.36 32.85 -9.11
C LEU A 605 0.89 32.40 -8.35
N PHE A 606 2.07 32.82 -8.80
CA PHE A 606 3.33 32.52 -8.13
C PHE A 606 3.37 33.10 -6.71
N ALA A 607 2.93 34.35 -6.52
CA ALA A 607 2.86 34.98 -5.20
C ALA A 607 1.89 34.24 -4.26
N ILE A 608 0.73 33.81 -4.77
CA ILE A 608 -0.24 33.00 -4.01
C ILE A 608 0.40 31.68 -3.58
N VAL A 609 1.07 30.98 -4.50
CA VAL A 609 1.76 29.70 -4.21
C VAL A 609 2.86 29.91 -3.16
N VAL A 610 3.70 30.95 -3.30
CA VAL A 610 4.76 31.25 -2.34
C VAL A 610 4.19 31.59 -0.96
N ALA A 611 3.14 32.40 -0.91
CA ALA A 611 2.50 32.78 0.35
C ALA A 611 1.89 31.56 1.05
N ALA A 612 1.15 30.74 0.30
CA ALA A 612 0.49 29.56 0.85
C ALA A 612 1.49 28.47 1.26
N MET A 613 2.50 28.18 0.43
CA MET A 613 3.39 27.04 0.63
C MET A 613 4.60 27.34 1.52
N PHE A 614 4.98 28.60 1.70
CA PHE A 614 6.19 28.96 2.43
C PHE A 614 5.96 30.03 3.49
N VAL A 615 5.34 31.18 3.15
CA VAL A 615 5.20 32.29 4.13
C VAL A 615 4.33 31.88 5.32
N VAL A 616 3.15 31.33 5.06
CA VAL A 616 2.22 30.91 6.13
C VAL A 616 2.84 29.80 7.00
N PRO A 617 3.43 28.72 6.44
CA PRO A 617 4.19 27.73 7.19
C PRO A 617 5.30 28.29 8.06
N VAL A 618 6.13 29.21 7.54
CA VAL A 618 7.21 29.84 8.30
C VAL A 618 6.65 30.53 9.55
N ILE A 619 5.57 31.30 9.37
CA ILE A 619 4.92 32.03 10.47
C ILE A 619 4.38 31.06 11.53
N SER A 620 3.86 29.90 11.15
CA SER A 620 3.42 28.88 12.11
C SER A 620 4.56 28.08 12.75
N THR A 621 5.62 27.77 12.00
CA THR A 621 6.70 26.87 12.42
C THR A 621 7.66 27.53 13.39
N ILE A 622 8.04 28.80 13.19
CA ILE A 622 9.02 29.48 14.05
C ILE A 622 8.55 29.55 15.52
N PRO A 623 7.33 30.04 15.84
CA PRO A 623 6.86 30.09 17.23
C PRO A 623 6.72 28.70 17.85
N ALA A 624 6.25 27.72 17.07
CA ALA A 624 6.07 26.35 17.52
C ALA A 624 7.42 25.68 17.87
N ALA A 625 8.42 25.84 17.00
CA ALA A 625 9.77 25.34 17.25
C ALA A 625 10.40 25.96 18.50
N ILE A 626 10.27 27.29 18.68
CA ILE A 626 10.74 27.99 19.89
C ILE A 626 10.07 27.41 21.14
N TYR A 627 8.74 27.27 21.13
CA TYR A 627 7.98 26.69 22.24
C TYR A 627 8.44 25.27 22.57
N HIS A 628 8.68 24.44 21.54
CA HIS A 628 9.12 23.06 21.71
C HIS A 628 10.54 22.97 22.30
N ILE A 629 11.48 23.78 21.82
CA ILE A 629 12.84 23.86 22.37
C ILE A 629 12.80 24.30 23.84
N ILE A 630 12.02 25.34 24.16
CA ILE A 630 11.83 25.79 25.55
C ILE A 630 11.29 24.64 26.41
N ARG A 631 10.30 23.90 25.93
CA ARG A 631 9.72 22.76 26.64
C ARG A 631 10.73 21.62 26.87
N ILE A 632 11.62 21.35 25.93
CA ILE A 632 12.70 20.35 26.09
C ILE A 632 13.71 20.83 27.13
N LEU A 633 14.15 22.09 27.06
CA LEU A 633 15.14 22.65 27.98
C LEU A 633 14.64 22.80 29.43
N LEU A 634 13.32 22.89 29.63
CA LEU A 634 12.66 22.98 30.94
C LEU A 634 12.29 21.62 31.54
N LYS A 635 12.50 20.52 30.81
CA LYS A 635 12.38 19.14 31.31
C LYS A 635 13.76 18.59 31.60
#